data_AF-D1JHS1-F1
#
_entry.id   AF-D1JHS1-F1
#
_cell.length_a   1.000
_cell.length_b   1.000
_cell.length_c   1.000
_cell.angle_alpha   90.00
_cell.angle_beta   90.00
_cell.angle_gamma   90.00
#
_symmetry.space_group_name_H-M   'P 1'
#
loop_
_entity.id
_entity.type
_entity.pdbx_description
1 polymer ?
#
loop_
_entity_poly.entity_id
_entity_poly.type
_entity_poly.pdbx_seq_one_letter_code
_entity_poly.pdbx_strand_id
1 'polypeptide(L)'
;MRKIVVLTIFLLLLLLISPIAGARHEAYSVAPSSDEGIHSFFSDVIRDAGICLDNFVDESPDADTRASRLESVVKLAEEESRYYAVRGFESNVSRVVQPFSAPSGGVKRLTTYQLVFLTNYEILKNESDYSAYVEARTAIVKMRAGADAINSSLDRIELIKLWNETSTLIFNVSYLSEKLNDVYALIDHYERLLEQYEIEAHAFEEDILVVVVSDEHPLLYEEITIHVYAKNITSISLFIDNEAHSLKNLTADLQKKHRFENPGEHDIYAEGTTVGGENIKSNIVKVHVSKIPTFIVLSSLYSALLNESVKITGLIVDYYDKPLHAVNVTVEAGAEETNAITDRRGRFAFYGTRSSEGYLNVSAFYPGNGTYKSSSANSSIFFSRFPIRLHIAANKTNINVNETVNFRGSVSGISSNYTIPLSIVVNDRGEATIIAERDFEFSLPFSQSGTYEVYVLFSGDSLFKDAKSNEVTITVTEKPFFQKESFIKEIITNNRESNILFYLFLLLLVAIVSFFIGLYVRAIKKKIHLASLFSGIYARTFKRMISTLREIRGAKDASHRTRIHVFRDKIIAPLLLILMHFYAYILKRNNHSSKEKEAEPGNESAEKTGMAVANEEVGKGAYAEVPEVKKLEDFDFGEAYRLLFDATITQYDLGKSLTPRELSEAINGANKPFTGIFMDVTAIHERAFYGGMEPVDGEEERYFNEIGDILRYFKE
;
A
#
# COMPACT_ATOMS: atom_id res chain seq x y z
N MET A 1 8.61 -44.57 -8.64
CA MET A 1 9.24 -43.23 -8.65
C MET A 1 8.24 -42.10 -8.90
N ARG A 2 7.41 -42.11 -9.96
CA ARG A 2 6.39 -41.05 -10.21
C ARG A 2 5.44 -40.73 -9.04
N LYS A 3 4.97 -41.74 -8.28
CA LYS A 3 4.08 -41.51 -7.12
C LYS A 3 4.78 -40.90 -5.90
N ILE A 4 6.09 -41.13 -5.75
CA ILE A 4 6.88 -40.55 -4.66
C ILE A 4 7.19 -39.09 -4.99
N VAL A 5 7.54 -38.81 -6.26
CA VAL A 5 7.80 -37.45 -6.75
C VAL A 5 6.57 -36.55 -6.61
N VAL A 6 5.38 -37.04 -6.96
CA VAL A 6 4.12 -36.30 -6.78
C VAL A 6 3.80 -36.04 -5.30
N LEU A 7 4.10 -36.99 -4.41
CA LEU A 7 3.89 -36.81 -2.97
C LEU A 7 4.89 -35.80 -2.37
N THR A 8 6.16 -35.82 -2.80
CA THR A 8 7.15 -34.80 -2.39
C THR A 8 6.85 -33.42 -2.96
N ILE A 9 6.34 -33.32 -4.20
CA ILE A 9 5.90 -32.04 -4.78
C ILE A 9 4.67 -31.51 -4.04
N PHE A 10 3.72 -32.38 -3.69
CA PHE A 10 2.55 -31.99 -2.89
C PHE A 10 2.92 -31.58 -1.46
N LEU A 11 3.90 -32.25 -0.84
CA LEU A 11 4.43 -31.88 0.47
C LEU A 11 5.25 -30.57 0.43
N LEU A 12 5.98 -30.31 -0.68
CA LEU A 12 6.65 -29.03 -0.92
C LEU A 12 5.63 -27.91 -1.16
N LEU A 13 4.54 -28.17 -1.89
CA LEU A 13 3.45 -27.22 -2.07
C LEU A 13 2.74 -26.91 -0.74
N LEU A 14 2.57 -27.89 0.14
CA LEU A 14 2.02 -27.66 1.49
C LEU A 14 2.96 -26.87 2.41
N LEU A 15 4.27 -26.95 2.21
CA LEU A 15 5.26 -26.10 2.91
C LEU A 15 5.32 -24.68 2.34
N LEU A 16 4.99 -24.49 1.06
CA LEU A 16 4.82 -23.18 0.42
C LEU A 16 3.48 -22.50 0.78
N ILE A 17 2.52 -23.24 1.36
CA ILE A 17 1.26 -22.71 1.93
C ILE A 17 1.37 -22.62 3.47
N SER A 18 2.58 -22.61 4.02
CA SER A 18 2.76 -21.98 5.33
C SER A 18 2.31 -20.53 5.17
N PRO A 19 1.33 -20.02 5.93
CA PRO A 19 1.16 -18.59 5.99
C PRO A 19 2.47 -18.05 6.57
N ILE A 20 3.33 -17.53 5.69
CA ILE A 20 4.26 -16.47 6.07
C ILE A 20 3.36 -15.52 6.84
N ALA A 21 3.70 -15.28 8.10
CA ALA A 21 3.01 -14.35 8.96
C ALA A 21 3.14 -12.95 8.33
N GLY A 22 2.38 -12.70 7.27
CA GLY A 22 1.98 -11.37 6.87
C GLY A 22 1.22 -10.84 8.06
N ALA A 23 1.75 -9.78 8.66
CA ALA A 23 1.06 -9.02 9.67
C ALA A 23 -0.40 -8.88 9.24
N ARG A 24 -1.32 -9.40 10.05
CA ARG A 24 -2.71 -9.00 9.94
C ARG A 24 -2.67 -7.48 10.03
N HIS A 25 -3.18 -6.78 9.02
CA HIS A 25 -3.46 -5.36 9.13
C HIS A 25 -4.41 -5.20 10.32
N GLU A 26 -3.86 -4.87 11.49
CA GLU A 26 -4.65 -4.37 12.59
C GLU A 26 -5.27 -3.06 12.12
N ALA A 27 -6.52 -2.78 12.52
CA ALA A 27 -7.07 -1.46 12.30
C ALA A 27 -6.09 -0.45 12.94
N TYR A 28 -5.75 0.63 12.24
CA TYR A 28 -4.81 1.65 12.74
C TYR A 28 -5.14 2.13 14.16
N SER A 29 -6.43 2.16 14.53
CA SER A 29 -6.92 2.51 15.87
C SER A 29 -6.60 1.49 16.98
N VAL A 30 -6.14 0.29 16.62
CA VAL A 30 -5.82 -0.83 17.52
C VAL A 30 -4.32 -1.16 17.50
N ALA A 31 -3.60 -0.72 16.48
CA ALA A 31 -2.15 -0.88 16.38
C ALA A 31 -1.45 -0.13 17.53
N PRO A 32 -0.44 -0.74 18.19
CA PRO A 32 0.35 -0.03 19.18
C PRO A 32 1.08 1.15 18.53
N SER A 33 1.13 2.30 19.20
CA SER A 33 1.93 3.44 18.74
C SER A 33 3.41 3.14 18.96
N SER A 34 4.15 2.86 17.87
CA SER A 34 5.61 2.70 17.87
C SER A 34 6.25 3.69 16.91
N ASP A 35 7.27 4.39 17.40
CA ASP A 35 8.09 5.32 16.63
C ASP A 35 9.33 4.65 16.01
N GLU A 36 9.44 3.32 16.08
CA GLU A 36 10.64 2.59 15.64
C GLU A 36 10.95 2.81 14.16
N GLY A 37 9.93 2.87 13.29
CA GLY A 37 10.13 3.18 11.88
C GLY A 37 10.64 4.60 11.65
N ILE A 38 10.15 5.57 12.42
CA ILE A 38 10.61 6.96 12.39
C ILE A 38 12.07 7.03 12.83
N HIS A 39 12.40 6.37 13.94
CA HIS A 39 13.75 6.32 14.45
C HIS A 39 14.72 5.65 13.47
N SER A 40 14.33 4.53 12.86
CA SER A 40 15.16 3.83 11.86
C SER A 40 15.45 4.71 10.66
N PHE A 41 14.42 5.32 10.06
CA PHE A 41 14.57 6.18 8.88
C PHE A 41 15.53 7.35 9.16
N PHE A 42 15.32 8.08 10.25
CA PHE A 42 16.15 9.24 10.57
C PHE A 42 17.56 8.85 11.07
N SER A 43 17.73 7.64 11.62
CA SER A 43 19.06 7.09 11.90
C SER A 43 19.83 6.80 10.62
N ASP A 44 19.17 6.32 9.58
CA ASP A 44 19.77 6.15 8.25
C ASP A 44 20.14 7.52 7.64
N VAL A 45 19.29 8.54 7.77
CA VAL A 45 19.61 9.93 7.35
C VAL A 45 20.87 10.46 8.04
N ILE A 46 21.04 10.23 9.35
CA ILE A 46 22.26 10.59 10.08
C ILE A 46 23.45 9.84 9.49
N ARG A 47 23.37 8.52 9.35
CA ARG A 47 24.48 7.73 8.79
C ARG A 47 24.88 8.24 7.41
N ASP A 48 23.91 8.48 6.54
CA ASP A 48 24.13 8.91 5.17
C ASP A 48 24.72 10.34 5.11
N ALA A 49 24.31 11.23 6.02
CA ALA A 49 24.96 12.53 6.20
C ALA A 49 26.44 12.38 6.57
N GLY A 50 26.77 11.49 7.52
CA GLY A 50 28.15 11.21 7.91
C GLY A 50 28.99 10.63 6.77
N ILE A 51 28.43 9.72 5.96
CA ILE A 51 29.09 9.20 4.75
C ILE A 51 29.38 10.33 3.75
N CYS A 52 28.46 11.29 3.61
CA CYS A 52 28.70 12.43 2.73
C CYS A 52 29.78 13.37 3.28
N LEU A 53 29.89 13.53 4.61
CA LEU A 53 31.01 14.26 5.22
C LEU A 53 32.36 13.55 4.97
N ASP A 54 32.40 12.22 5.06
CA ASP A 54 33.60 11.45 4.68
C ASP A 54 33.97 11.71 3.22
N ASN A 55 33.01 11.65 2.30
CA ASN A 55 33.27 11.95 0.89
C ASN A 55 33.75 13.40 0.65
N PHE A 56 33.28 14.37 1.43
CA PHE A 56 33.77 15.74 1.39
C PHE A 56 35.23 15.81 1.88
N VAL A 57 35.55 15.17 3.00
CA VAL A 57 36.91 15.14 3.56
C VAL A 57 37.88 14.43 2.60
N ASP A 58 37.43 13.37 1.94
CA ASP A 58 38.19 12.62 0.95
C ASP A 58 38.26 13.30 -0.44
N GLU A 59 37.66 14.48 -0.60
CA GLU A 59 37.54 15.22 -1.88
C GLU A 59 36.99 14.35 -3.03
N SER A 60 36.01 13.51 -2.72
CA SER A 60 35.45 12.53 -3.66
C SER A 60 34.65 13.20 -4.78
N PRO A 61 34.83 12.79 -6.06
CA PRO A 61 34.11 13.39 -7.20
C PRO A 61 32.59 13.15 -7.15
N ASP A 62 32.12 12.12 -6.44
CA ASP A 62 30.70 11.80 -6.31
C ASP A 62 30.01 12.48 -5.11
N ALA A 63 30.75 13.25 -4.31
CA ALA A 63 30.27 13.81 -3.04
C ALA A 63 28.98 14.64 -3.22
N ASP A 64 28.96 15.52 -4.22
CA ASP A 64 27.83 16.40 -4.49
C ASP A 64 26.56 15.65 -4.95
N THR A 65 26.73 14.59 -5.73
CA THR A 65 25.60 13.75 -6.18
C THR A 65 24.95 13.03 -5.01
N ARG A 66 25.76 12.49 -4.08
CA ARG A 66 25.25 11.81 -2.87
C ARG A 66 24.56 12.79 -1.93
N ALA A 67 25.16 13.95 -1.70
CA ALA A 67 24.58 15.01 -0.88
C ALA A 67 23.23 15.49 -1.42
N SER A 68 23.11 15.63 -2.76
CA SER A 68 21.86 16.01 -3.41
C SER A 68 20.73 15.00 -3.18
N ARG A 69 21.04 13.70 -3.22
CA ARG A 69 20.05 12.64 -2.95
C ARG A 69 19.57 12.68 -1.49
N LEU A 70 20.48 12.87 -0.55
CA LEU A 70 20.14 12.99 0.87
C LEU A 70 19.20 14.17 1.14
N GLU A 71 19.49 15.33 0.54
CA GLU A 71 18.64 16.52 0.66
C GLU A 71 17.23 16.29 0.12
N SER A 72 17.10 15.65 -1.05
CA SER A 72 15.80 15.32 -1.64
C SER A 72 14.98 14.37 -0.76
N VAL A 73 15.60 13.35 -0.16
CA VAL A 73 14.91 12.39 0.73
C VAL A 73 14.32 13.08 1.95
N VAL A 74 15.06 13.99 2.59
CA VAL A 74 14.57 14.73 3.76
C VAL A 74 13.44 15.70 3.39
N LYS A 75 13.56 16.40 2.24
CA LYS A 75 12.50 17.29 1.73
C LYS A 75 11.20 16.52 1.46
N LEU A 76 11.30 15.35 0.82
CA LEU A 76 10.13 14.51 0.55
C LEU A 76 9.46 14.06 1.87
N ALA A 77 10.24 13.63 2.86
CA ALA A 77 9.69 13.24 4.16
C ALA A 77 8.96 14.40 4.86
N GLU A 78 9.46 15.63 4.72
CA GLU A 78 8.81 16.84 5.26
C GLU A 78 7.47 17.11 4.54
N GLU A 79 7.45 17.00 3.21
CA GLU A 79 6.25 17.16 2.40
C GLU A 79 5.19 16.11 2.70
N GLU A 80 5.57 14.83 2.75
CA GLU A 80 4.68 13.73 3.09
C GLU A 80 4.14 13.85 4.51
N SER A 81 5.01 14.21 5.47
CA SER A 81 4.57 14.43 6.86
C SER A 81 3.49 15.49 6.94
N ARG A 82 3.62 16.60 6.21
CA ARG A 82 2.58 17.64 6.14
C ARG A 82 1.32 17.09 5.48
N TYR A 83 1.47 16.38 4.37
CA TYR A 83 0.36 15.77 3.62
C TYR A 83 -0.49 14.81 4.46
N TYR A 84 0.13 14.03 5.35
CA TYR A 84 -0.61 13.14 6.27
C TYR A 84 -1.20 13.88 7.46
N ALA A 85 -0.48 14.86 8.01
CA ALA A 85 -1.00 15.72 9.09
C ALA A 85 -2.27 16.48 8.65
N VAL A 86 -2.32 16.95 7.39
CA VAL A 86 -3.52 17.49 6.71
C VAL A 86 -4.68 16.53 6.94
N ARG A 87 -4.51 15.26 6.61
CA ARG A 87 -5.58 14.26 6.65
C ARG A 87 -5.96 13.76 8.05
N GLY A 88 -5.49 14.42 9.11
CA GLY A 88 -5.79 14.04 10.49
C GLY A 88 -4.95 12.88 11.02
N PHE A 89 -3.91 12.47 10.29
CA PHE A 89 -2.91 11.54 10.78
C PHE A 89 -1.80 12.33 11.48
N GLU A 90 -1.92 12.48 12.79
CA GLU A 90 -0.84 13.05 13.60
C GLU A 90 0.28 12.02 13.72
N SER A 91 1.38 12.26 12.99
CA SER A 91 2.61 11.48 13.06
C SER A 91 3.71 12.27 13.76
N ASN A 92 4.49 11.59 14.59
CA ASN A 92 5.68 12.16 15.21
C ASN A 92 6.74 12.59 14.18
N VAL A 93 6.66 12.11 12.92
CA VAL A 93 7.55 12.54 11.81
C VAL A 93 7.56 14.05 11.68
N SER A 94 6.41 14.73 11.82
CA SER A 94 6.30 16.20 11.70
C SER A 94 7.20 16.95 12.68
N ARG A 95 7.40 16.39 13.87
CA ARG A 95 8.32 16.93 14.88
C ARG A 95 9.77 16.52 14.62
N VAL A 96 9.99 15.32 14.09
CA VAL A 96 11.32 14.74 13.92
C VAL A 96 12.03 15.26 12.67
N VAL A 97 11.33 15.49 11.56
CA VAL A 97 11.95 15.84 10.28
C VAL A 97 12.64 17.20 10.29
N GLN A 98 12.09 18.17 11.03
CA GLN A 98 12.53 19.56 11.05
C GLN A 98 14.02 19.73 11.37
N PRO A 99 14.57 19.18 12.47
CA PRO A 99 16.00 19.27 12.77
C PRO A 99 16.93 18.64 11.72
N PHE A 100 16.45 17.73 10.86
CA PHE A 100 17.26 17.00 9.89
C PHE A 100 17.43 17.74 8.56
N SER A 101 16.67 18.83 8.33
CA SER A 101 16.87 19.74 7.20
C SER A 101 18.27 20.35 7.17
N ALA A 102 18.83 20.68 8.35
CA ALA A 102 20.14 21.29 8.48
C ALA A 102 21.30 20.32 8.16
N PRO A 103 21.33 19.08 8.68
CA PRO A 103 22.27 18.05 8.24
C PRO A 103 22.26 17.82 6.73
N SER A 104 21.07 17.62 6.13
CA SER A 104 20.99 17.31 4.70
C SER A 104 21.37 18.49 3.81
N GLY A 105 20.87 19.69 4.11
CA GLY A 105 21.20 20.91 3.36
C GLY A 105 22.64 21.39 3.58
N GLY A 106 23.17 21.24 4.79
CA GLY A 106 24.54 21.62 5.15
C GLY A 106 25.58 20.78 4.43
N VAL A 107 25.38 19.47 4.34
CA VAL A 107 26.23 18.56 3.57
C VAL A 107 26.22 18.94 2.08
N LYS A 108 25.04 19.20 1.50
CA LYS A 108 24.92 19.65 0.11
C LYS A 108 25.68 20.96 -0.13
N ARG A 109 25.55 21.92 0.78
CA ARG A 109 26.29 23.18 0.74
C ARG A 109 27.80 22.94 0.77
N LEU A 110 28.29 22.09 1.67
CA LEU A 110 29.71 21.74 1.77
C LEU A 110 30.27 21.21 0.44
N THR A 111 29.65 20.18 -0.13
CA THR A 111 30.16 19.52 -1.35
C THR A 111 30.08 20.41 -2.58
N THR A 112 29.00 21.21 -2.71
CA THR A 112 28.87 22.15 -3.83
C THR A 112 29.97 23.21 -3.78
N TYR A 113 30.22 23.81 -2.62
CA TYR A 113 31.20 24.88 -2.50
C TYR A 113 32.65 24.39 -2.42
N GLN A 114 32.91 23.13 -2.08
CA GLN A 114 34.23 22.53 -2.26
C GLN A 114 34.65 22.53 -3.73
N LEU A 115 33.74 22.14 -4.63
CA LEU A 115 33.99 22.17 -6.07
C LEU A 115 34.28 23.59 -6.56
N VAL A 116 33.51 24.58 -6.07
CA VAL A 116 33.72 26.01 -6.38
C VAL A 116 35.10 26.46 -5.90
N PHE A 117 35.49 26.11 -4.67
CA PHE A 117 36.80 26.45 -4.13
C PHE A 117 37.94 25.85 -4.97
N LEU A 118 37.93 24.53 -5.17
CA LEU A 118 39.02 23.83 -5.86
C LEU A 118 39.20 24.34 -7.30
N THR A 119 38.10 24.60 -8.00
CA THR A 119 38.12 25.15 -9.37
C THR A 119 38.73 26.54 -9.39
N ASN A 120 38.26 27.44 -8.52
CA ASN A 120 38.72 28.83 -8.52
C ASN A 120 40.13 28.99 -7.94
N TYR A 121 40.53 28.17 -6.98
CA TYR A 121 41.88 28.17 -6.46
C TYR A 121 42.91 27.75 -7.52
N GLU A 122 42.55 26.81 -8.41
CA GLU A 122 43.43 26.44 -9.53
C GLU A 122 43.54 27.56 -10.58
N ILE A 123 42.45 28.27 -10.88
CA ILE A 123 42.49 29.48 -11.73
C ILE A 123 43.39 30.53 -11.08
N LEU A 124 43.21 30.79 -9.78
CA LEU A 124 43.96 31.79 -9.03
C LEU A 124 45.47 31.53 -9.06
N LYS A 125 45.89 30.27 -8.91
CA LYS A 125 47.31 29.86 -9.00
C LYS A 125 47.93 30.11 -10.37
N ASN A 126 47.15 30.00 -11.44
CA ASN A 126 47.64 30.07 -12.81
C ASN A 126 47.54 31.48 -13.42
N GLU A 127 46.48 32.23 -13.08
CA GLU A 127 46.10 33.46 -13.76
C GLU A 127 46.10 34.69 -12.84
N SER A 128 46.14 34.51 -11.51
CA SER A 128 46.01 35.59 -10.52
C SER A 128 44.74 36.46 -10.68
N ASP A 129 43.63 35.81 -11.02
CA ASP A 129 42.35 36.47 -11.28
C ASP A 129 41.62 36.90 -9.99
N TYR A 130 41.21 38.17 -9.92
CA TYR A 130 40.49 38.72 -8.77
C TYR A 130 39.10 38.08 -8.57
N SER A 131 38.39 37.76 -9.67
CA SER A 131 37.07 37.13 -9.57
C SER A 131 37.18 35.73 -8.97
N ALA A 132 38.19 34.96 -9.39
CA ALA A 132 38.49 33.64 -8.83
C ALA A 132 38.83 33.73 -7.34
N TYR A 133 39.54 34.77 -6.91
CA TYR A 133 39.79 35.01 -5.49
C TYR A 133 38.49 35.26 -4.70
N VAL A 134 37.59 36.12 -5.21
CA VAL A 134 36.28 36.38 -4.57
C VAL A 134 35.43 35.11 -4.48
N GLU A 135 35.39 34.29 -5.53
CA GLU A 135 34.67 33.02 -5.55
C GLU A 135 35.27 31.99 -4.58
N ALA A 136 36.60 31.91 -4.48
CA ALA A 136 37.27 31.02 -3.53
C ALA A 136 37.00 31.43 -2.07
N ARG A 137 37.05 32.74 -1.75
CA ARG A 137 36.65 33.27 -0.44
C ARG A 137 35.18 33.00 -0.15
N THR A 138 34.31 33.18 -1.14
CA THR A 138 32.89 32.88 -1.03
C THR A 138 32.65 31.41 -0.70
N ALA A 139 33.33 30.51 -1.40
CA ALA A 139 33.22 29.08 -1.17
C ALA A 139 33.57 28.69 0.27
N ILE A 140 34.64 29.23 0.86
CA ILE A 140 35.03 28.92 2.24
C ILE A 140 33.96 29.37 3.24
N VAL A 141 33.44 30.60 3.10
CA VAL A 141 32.38 31.10 3.98
C VAL A 141 31.11 30.26 3.86
N LYS A 142 30.73 29.84 2.65
CA LYS A 142 29.55 28.99 2.43
C LYS A 142 29.75 27.57 2.97
N MET A 143 30.95 26.99 2.82
CA MET A 143 31.30 25.71 3.43
C MET A 143 31.20 25.77 4.95
N ARG A 144 31.81 26.80 5.58
CA ARG A 144 31.73 27.00 7.03
C ARG A 144 30.29 27.17 7.51
N ALA A 145 29.49 27.97 6.81
CA ALA A 145 28.06 28.12 7.12
C ALA A 145 27.29 26.79 7.03
N GLY A 146 27.64 25.93 6.06
CA GLY A 146 27.11 24.57 5.96
C GLY A 146 27.48 23.72 7.17
N ALA A 147 28.76 23.67 7.55
CA ALA A 147 29.23 22.94 8.73
C ALA A 147 28.59 23.45 10.04
N ASP A 148 28.49 24.76 10.21
CA ASP A 148 27.86 25.41 11.38
C ASP A 148 26.37 25.05 11.50
N ALA A 149 25.65 25.00 10.37
CA ALA A 149 24.25 24.58 10.33
C ALA A 149 24.08 23.12 10.78
N ILE A 150 24.95 22.21 10.31
CA ILE A 150 24.96 20.82 10.78
C ILE A 150 25.23 20.78 12.29
N ASN A 151 26.32 21.43 12.74
CA ASN A 151 26.75 21.41 14.13
C ASN A 151 25.68 21.93 15.10
N SER A 152 25.05 23.07 14.78
CA SER A 152 24.00 23.68 15.60
C SER A 152 22.70 22.87 15.65
N SER A 153 22.51 21.93 14.71
CA SER A 153 21.34 21.04 14.69
C SER A 153 21.50 19.80 15.58
N LEU A 154 22.73 19.39 15.91
CA LEU A 154 23.00 18.12 16.58
C LEU A 154 22.35 18.03 17.97
N ASP A 155 22.43 19.08 18.78
CA ASP A 155 21.78 19.14 20.10
C ASP A 155 20.26 18.97 19.98
N ARG A 156 19.64 19.59 18.96
CA ARG A 156 18.20 19.48 18.73
C ARG A 156 17.80 18.07 18.35
N ILE A 157 18.63 17.38 17.57
CA ILE A 157 18.41 15.99 17.15
C ILE A 157 18.56 15.04 18.34
N GLU A 158 19.59 15.20 19.16
CA GLU A 158 19.85 14.36 20.33
C GLU A 158 18.75 14.48 21.41
N LEU A 159 18.13 15.66 21.53
CA LEU A 159 17.01 15.90 22.45
C LEU A 159 15.70 15.20 22.05
N ILE A 160 15.59 14.68 20.82
CA ILE A 160 14.39 13.99 20.36
C ILE A 160 14.27 12.64 21.07
N LYS A 161 13.13 12.44 21.74
CA LYS A 161 12.76 11.18 22.39
C LYS A 161 11.58 10.55 21.66
N LEU A 162 11.77 9.31 21.25
CA LEU A 162 10.81 8.45 20.56
C LEU A 162 10.54 7.20 21.41
N TRP A 163 9.45 6.47 21.14
CA TRP A 163 9.03 5.32 21.94
C TRP A 163 8.69 4.10 21.08
N ASN A 164 9.23 2.93 21.41
CA ASN A 164 8.95 1.66 20.72
C ASN A 164 8.19 0.65 21.61
N GLU A 165 7.27 1.16 22.43
CA GLU A 165 6.47 0.40 23.41
C GLU A 165 7.24 -0.12 24.63
N THR A 166 8.53 -0.41 24.48
CA THR A 166 9.36 -1.04 25.51
C THR A 166 10.43 -0.11 26.08
N SER A 167 10.93 0.83 25.27
CA SER A 167 12.05 1.70 25.62
C SER A 167 12.01 3.04 24.89
N THR A 168 12.72 4.02 25.46
CA THR A 168 12.92 5.31 24.81
C THR A 168 14.03 5.16 23.78
N LEU A 169 13.72 5.53 22.54
CA LEU A 169 14.67 5.63 21.45
C LEU A 169 15.20 7.07 21.35
N ILE A 170 16.52 7.18 21.20
CA ILE A 170 17.24 8.45 21.01
C ILE A 170 18.15 8.34 19.80
N PHE A 171 18.43 9.45 19.14
CA PHE A 171 19.35 9.47 18.01
C PHE A 171 20.79 9.55 18.50
N ASN A 172 21.69 8.80 17.84
CA ASN A 172 23.12 8.89 18.08
C ASN A 172 23.75 9.78 17.00
N VAL A 173 24.25 10.95 17.40
CA VAL A 173 24.90 11.93 16.52
C VAL A 173 26.43 11.95 16.66
N SER A 174 27.03 11.04 17.43
CA SER A 174 28.46 11.06 17.76
C SER A 174 29.34 11.01 16.52
N TYR A 175 28.96 10.19 15.54
CA TYR A 175 29.71 10.04 14.29
C TYR A 175 29.71 11.34 13.47
N LEU A 176 28.58 12.05 13.34
CA LEU A 176 28.55 13.36 12.68
C LEU A 176 29.39 14.38 13.42
N SER A 177 29.26 14.43 14.75
CA SER A 177 30.01 15.36 15.59
C SER A 177 31.52 15.14 15.45
N GLU A 178 31.97 13.89 15.44
CA GLU A 178 33.38 13.54 15.22
C GLU A 178 33.86 14.02 13.84
N LYS A 179 33.10 13.70 12.78
CA LYS A 179 33.43 14.05 11.40
C LYS A 179 33.40 15.53 11.10
N LEU A 180 32.59 16.31 11.81
CA LEU A 180 32.64 17.77 11.68
C LEU A 180 33.99 18.35 12.06
N ASN A 181 34.76 17.73 12.97
CA ASN A 181 36.11 18.20 13.28
C ASN A 181 37.04 18.10 12.07
N ASP A 182 36.96 16.98 11.33
CA ASP A 182 37.73 16.78 10.10
C ASP A 182 37.30 17.78 9.01
N VAL A 183 35.99 18.02 8.89
CA VAL A 183 35.41 19.01 7.97
C VAL A 183 35.93 20.41 8.28
N TYR A 184 35.87 20.86 9.54
CA TYR A 184 36.41 22.17 9.93
C TYR A 184 37.92 22.24 9.68
N ALA A 185 38.68 21.18 9.97
CA ALA A 185 40.11 21.14 9.72
C ALA A 185 40.46 21.28 8.23
N LEU A 186 39.65 20.69 7.33
CA LEU A 186 39.79 20.83 5.89
C LEU A 186 39.41 22.24 5.42
N ILE A 187 38.32 22.82 5.93
CA ILE A 187 37.94 24.21 5.62
C ILE A 187 39.05 25.17 6.08
N ASP A 188 39.60 24.98 7.28
CA ASP A 188 40.72 25.77 7.79
C ASP A 188 41.99 25.55 6.96
N HIS A 189 42.17 24.37 6.37
CA HIS A 189 43.26 24.12 5.43
C HIS A 189 43.10 24.94 4.15
N TYR A 190 41.90 24.98 3.57
CA TYR A 190 41.60 25.82 2.41
C TYR A 190 41.76 27.32 2.70
N GLU A 191 41.35 27.78 3.89
CA GLU A 191 41.59 29.14 4.35
C GLU A 191 43.09 29.47 4.36
N ARG A 192 43.92 28.59 4.97
CA ARG A 192 45.38 28.75 4.98
C ARG A 192 46.01 28.77 3.59
N LEU A 193 45.45 28.00 2.63
CA LEU A 193 45.94 28.02 1.25
C LEU A 193 45.73 29.41 0.60
N LEU A 194 44.58 30.06 0.84
CA LEU A 194 44.36 31.42 0.37
C LEU A 194 45.22 32.45 1.11
N GLU A 195 45.36 32.34 2.43
CA GLU A 195 46.26 33.22 3.20
C GLU A 195 47.71 33.11 2.72
N GLN A 196 48.19 31.88 2.47
CA GLN A 196 49.53 31.65 1.94
C GLN A 196 49.68 32.27 0.55
N TYR A 197 48.68 32.06 -0.32
CA TYR A 197 48.65 32.69 -1.63
C TYR A 197 48.71 34.23 -1.52
N GLU A 198 47.98 34.84 -0.59
CA GLU A 198 48.01 36.30 -0.35
C GLU A 198 49.39 36.82 0.08
N ILE A 199 50.19 35.99 0.76
CA ILE A 199 51.56 36.34 1.20
C ILE A 199 52.56 36.17 0.05
N GLU A 200 52.45 35.06 -0.69
CA GLU A 200 53.46 34.62 -1.67
C GLU A 200 53.24 35.19 -3.08
N ALA A 201 51.98 35.43 -3.48
CA ALA A 201 51.69 35.98 -4.79
C ALA A 201 52.05 37.47 -4.84
N HIS A 202 53.16 37.79 -5.51
CA HIS A 202 53.53 39.16 -5.88
C HIS A 202 52.47 39.87 -6.75
N ALA A 203 51.43 39.16 -7.23
CA ALA A 203 50.33 39.72 -7.99
C ALA A 203 49.38 40.62 -7.16
N PHE A 204 49.37 40.48 -5.83
CA PHE A 204 48.59 41.34 -4.92
C PHE A 204 49.50 42.29 -4.13
N GLU A 205 50.32 43.07 -4.85
CA GLU A 205 50.77 44.39 -4.34
C GLU A 205 49.58 45.36 -4.17
N GLU A 206 48.42 45.02 -4.76
CA GLU A 206 47.17 45.78 -4.71
C GLU A 206 46.42 45.65 -3.37
N ASP A 207 45.64 46.70 -3.08
CA ASP A 207 44.79 46.80 -1.91
C ASP A 207 43.57 45.87 -2.04
N ILE A 208 43.43 44.89 -1.13
CA ILE A 208 42.31 43.93 -1.15
C ILE A 208 41.22 44.44 -0.23
N LEU A 209 39.98 44.48 -0.75
CA LEU A 209 38.78 44.69 0.06
C LEU A 209 37.63 43.87 -0.54
N VAL A 210 37.24 42.79 0.14
CA VAL A 210 36.22 41.85 -0.33
C VAL A 210 35.15 41.67 0.73
N VAL A 211 33.89 41.67 0.29
CA VAL A 211 32.72 41.34 1.12
C VAL A 211 32.15 40.01 0.67
N VAL A 212 31.87 39.14 1.63
CA VAL A 212 31.26 37.82 1.42
C VAL A 212 30.15 37.62 2.45
N VAL A 213 29.10 36.88 2.09
CA VAL A 213 27.99 36.58 3.00
C VAL A 213 27.72 35.10 3.12
N SER A 214 27.30 34.65 4.31
CA SER A 214 26.94 33.27 4.58
C SER A 214 25.73 32.79 3.77
N ASP A 215 24.81 33.70 3.43
CA ASP A 215 23.65 33.40 2.58
C ASP A 215 23.24 34.62 1.76
N GLU A 216 22.95 34.40 0.48
CA GLU A 216 22.47 35.43 -0.46
C GLU A 216 20.96 35.35 -0.67
N HIS A 217 20.31 34.28 -0.21
CA HIS A 217 18.86 34.09 -0.36
C HIS A 217 18.18 33.82 1.00
N PRO A 218 18.48 34.59 2.07
CA PRO A 218 17.88 34.35 3.37
C PRO A 218 16.37 34.61 3.36
N LEU A 219 15.66 33.91 4.23
CA LEU A 219 14.29 34.27 4.57
C LEU A 219 14.27 35.52 5.48
N LEU A 220 13.15 36.23 5.49
CA LEU A 220 12.95 37.36 6.40
C LEU A 220 13.23 36.96 7.86
N TYR A 221 13.95 37.81 8.59
CA TYR A 221 14.43 37.59 9.96
C TYR A 221 15.46 36.48 10.16
N GLU A 222 15.87 35.78 9.10
CA GLU A 222 17.01 34.86 9.17
C GLU A 222 18.31 35.63 9.43
N GLU A 223 19.21 35.03 10.21
CA GLU A 223 20.52 35.64 10.52
C GLU A 223 21.56 35.19 9.52
N ILE A 224 22.20 36.14 8.87
CA ILE A 224 23.38 35.91 8.06
C ILE A 224 24.62 36.51 8.73
N THR A 225 25.77 35.98 8.38
CA THR A 225 27.07 36.56 8.73
C THR A 225 27.67 37.20 7.48
N ILE A 226 28.04 38.46 7.60
CA ILE A 226 28.75 39.25 6.59
C ILE A 226 30.22 39.26 7.00
N HIS A 227 31.11 38.83 6.11
CA HIS A 227 32.55 38.80 6.27
C HIS A 227 33.19 39.87 5.39
N VAL A 228 34.15 40.61 5.96
CA VAL A 228 34.95 41.61 5.24
C VAL A 228 36.41 41.19 5.33
N TYR A 229 37.03 40.93 4.18
CA TYR A 229 38.44 40.61 4.06
C TYR A 229 39.18 41.83 3.54
N ALA A 230 40.26 42.22 4.20
CA ALA A 230 41.01 43.42 3.85
C ALA A 230 42.52 43.25 4.02
N LYS A 231 43.28 43.68 3.01
CA LYS A 231 44.76 43.73 3.01
C LYS A 231 45.20 45.10 2.54
N ASN A 232 46.20 45.68 3.22
CA ASN A 232 46.69 47.05 2.97
C ASN A 232 45.64 48.17 3.16
N ILE A 233 44.60 47.94 3.98
CA ILE A 233 43.55 48.92 4.30
C ILE A 233 43.71 49.45 5.73
N THR A 234 43.62 50.78 5.90
CA THR A 234 43.79 51.48 7.19
C THR A 234 42.47 51.78 7.91
N SER A 235 41.39 51.99 7.16
CA SER A 235 40.04 52.19 7.71
C SER A 235 39.00 51.53 6.82
N ILE A 236 37.98 50.92 7.43
CA ILE A 236 36.94 50.17 6.71
C ILE A 236 35.57 50.56 7.30
N SER A 237 34.60 50.80 6.42
CA SER A 237 33.19 50.98 6.75
C SER A 237 32.34 50.00 5.94
N LEU A 238 31.47 49.25 6.62
CA LEU A 238 30.53 48.34 5.98
C LEU A 238 29.22 49.07 5.70
N PHE A 239 28.64 48.87 4.52
CA PHE A 239 27.35 49.43 4.12
C PHE A 239 26.36 48.32 3.80
N ILE A 240 25.13 48.48 4.28
CA ILE A 240 23.96 47.68 3.90
C ILE A 240 22.91 48.68 3.43
N ASP A 241 22.49 48.60 2.17
CA ASP A 241 21.56 49.56 1.55
C ASP A 241 21.99 51.03 1.68
N ASN A 242 23.31 51.27 1.63
CA ASN A 242 23.97 52.57 1.85
C ASN A 242 23.88 53.11 3.28
N GLU A 243 23.38 52.33 4.24
CA GLU A 243 23.50 52.63 5.66
C GLU A 243 24.83 52.10 6.21
N ALA A 244 25.60 52.97 6.86
CA ALA A 244 26.89 52.61 7.43
C ALA A 244 26.74 51.83 8.74
N HIS A 245 27.46 50.72 8.85
CA HIS A 245 27.50 49.86 10.02
C HIS A 245 28.92 49.73 10.58
N SER A 246 29.06 49.86 11.90
CA SER A 246 30.33 49.66 12.59
C SER A 246 30.74 48.19 12.64
N LEU A 247 31.97 47.88 12.22
CA LEU A 247 32.62 46.59 12.47
C LEU A 247 33.34 46.66 13.85
N LYS A 248 33.14 45.65 14.71
CA LYS A 248 33.86 45.56 15.99
C LYS A 248 35.14 44.74 15.79
N ASN A 249 36.25 45.23 16.33
CA ASN A 249 37.59 44.64 16.39
C ASN A 249 38.37 44.59 15.06
N LEU A 250 39.43 45.42 14.96
CA LEU A 250 40.48 45.39 13.93
C LEU A 250 41.45 44.21 14.14
N THR A 251 40.93 43.00 14.28
CA THR A 251 41.72 41.76 14.35
C THR A 251 41.13 40.76 13.38
N ALA A 252 41.89 40.42 12.33
CA ALA A 252 41.75 39.35 11.33
C ALA A 252 40.35 39.01 10.74
N ASP A 253 39.30 38.89 11.56
CA ASP A 253 37.95 38.49 11.13
C ASP A 253 36.95 39.64 11.31
N LEU A 254 36.89 40.55 10.35
CA LEU A 254 35.88 41.60 10.32
C LEU A 254 34.53 41.01 9.91
N GLN A 255 33.78 40.51 10.89
CA GLN A 255 32.47 39.90 10.66
C GLN A 255 31.32 40.63 11.37
N LYS A 256 30.13 40.60 10.76
CA LYS A 256 28.90 41.16 11.31
C LYS A 256 27.73 40.19 11.10
N LYS A 257 27.04 39.84 12.18
CA LYS A 257 25.71 39.20 12.11
C LYS A 257 24.64 40.23 11.77
N HIS A 258 23.75 39.89 10.87
CA HIS A 258 22.68 40.77 10.39
C HIS A 258 21.39 39.99 10.11
N ARG A 259 20.23 40.65 10.29
CA ARG A 259 18.90 40.13 10.00
C ARG A 259 18.12 41.19 9.23
N PHE A 260 17.50 40.80 8.13
CA PHE A 260 16.70 41.71 7.31
C PHE A 260 15.25 41.77 7.81
N GLU A 261 14.70 42.97 7.87
CA GLU A 261 13.32 43.23 8.29
C GLU A 261 12.35 43.42 7.11
N ASN A 262 12.89 43.61 5.90
CA ASN A 262 12.11 43.79 4.68
C ASN A 262 12.54 42.78 3.62
N PRO A 263 11.62 42.24 2.80
CA PRO A 263 11.99 41.42 1.65
C PRO A 263 12.45 42.31 0.49
N GLY A 264 13.20 41.73 -0.44
CA GLY A 264 13.70 42.43 -1.62
C GLY A 264 15.18 42.20 -1.84
N GLU A 265 15.75 42.99 -2.73
CA GLU A 265 17.19 43.00 -2.97
C GLU A 265 17.85 44.01 -2.03
N HIS A 266 18.93 43.58 -1.39
CA HIS A 266 19.75 44.40 -0.50
C HIS A 266 21.19 44.38 -1.00
N ASP A 267 21.79 45.56 -1.13
CA ASP A 267 23.17 45.70 -1.58
C ASP A 267 24.10 45.81 -0.37
N ILE A 268 25.12 44.96 -0.31
CA ILE A 268 26.13 44.95 0.75
C ILE A 268 27.50 45.19 0.13
N TYR A 269 28.24 46.15 0.68
CA TYR A 269 29.60 46.46 0.25
C TYR A 269 30.39 47.13 1.38
N ALA A 270 31.70 47.19 1.24
CA ALA A 270 32.58 47.93 2.13
C ALA A 270 33.31 49.03 1.35
N GLU A 271 33.60 50.13 2.03
CA GLU A 271 34.52 51.17 1.55
C GLU A 271 35.68 51.28 2.52
N GLY A 272 36.88 51.50 2.00
CA GLY A 272 38.07 51.62 2.81
C GLY A 272 39.11 52.57 2.24
N THR A 273 40.06 52.94 3.10
CA THR A 273 41.18 53.82 2.74
C THR A 273 42.48 53.03 2.80
N THR A 274 43.23 53.03 1.70
CA THR A 274 44.48 52.26 1.55
C THR A 274 45.62 52.87 2.37
N VAL A 275 46.74 52.17 2.53
CA VAL A 275 47.95 52.75 3.16
C VAL A 275 48.44 54.00 2.41
N GLY A 276 48.22 54.05 1.09
CA GLY A 276 48.53 55.21 0.23
C GLY A 276 47.54 56.38 0.37
N GLY A 277 46.45 56.21 1.11
CA GLY A 277 45.41 57.23 1.29
C GLY A 277 44.34 57.27 0.18
N GLU A 278 44.30 56.27 -0.70
CA GLU A 278 43.28 56.16 -1.75
C GLU A 278 42.00 55.55 -1.17
N ASN A 279 40.83 55.96 -1.68
CA ASN A 279 39.56 55.35 -1.29
C ASN A 279 39.20 54.27 -2.29
N ILE A 280 38.99 53.06 -1.79
CA ILE A 280 38.58 51.90 -2.60
C ILE A 280 37.24 51.35 -2.11
N LYS A 281 36.57 50.61 -2.99
CA LYS A 281 35.27 49.97 -2.75
C LYS A 281 35.37 48.49 -3.06
N SER A 282 34.75 47.67 -2.22
CA SER A 282 34.69 46.22 -2.43
C SER A 282 33.80 45.83 -3.61
N ASN A 283 33.73 44.52 -3.88
CA ASN A 283 32.59 43.94 -4.60
C ASN A 283 31.27 44.29 -3.90
N ILE A 284 30.18 44.36 -4.68
CA ILE A 284 28.83 44.53 -4.17
C ILE A 284 28.16 43.16 -4.16
N VAL A 285 27.77 42.70 -2.97
CA VAL A 285 27.01 41.47 -2.80
C VAL A 285 25.52 41.82 -2.79
N LYS A 286 24.77 41.20 -3.69
CA LYS A 286 23.31 41.31 -3.74
C LYS A 286 22.69 40.19 -2.93
N VAL A 287 21.94 40.55 -1.90
CA VAL A 287 21.20 39.60 -1.07
C VAL A 287 19.71 39.71 -1.39
N HIS A 288 19.11 38.61 -1.84
CA HIS A 288 17.71 38.49 -2.23
C HIS A 288 16.89 37.91 -1.06
N VAL A 289 16.39 38.79 -0.21
CA VAL A 289 15.61 38.41 0.98
C VAL A 289 14.19 37.99 0.56
N SER A 290 13.85 36.73 0.82
CA SER A 290 12.54 36.18 0.50
C SER A 290 11.55 36.34 1.66
N LYS A 291 10.28 36.53 1.31
CA LYS A 291 9.15 36.37 2.26
C LYS A 291 9.15 34.97 2.86
N ILE A 292 8.67 34.85 4.09
CA ILE A 292 8.60 33.59 4.84
C ILE A 292 7.52 32.69 4.19
N PRO A 293 7.85 31.48 3.72
CA PRO A 293 6.87 30.51 3.24
C PRO A 293 5.80 30.20 4.29
N THR A 294 4.59 29.89 3.85
CA THR A 294 3.50 29.43 4.71
C THR A 294 2.92 28.12 4.20
N PHE A 295 2.26 27.39 5.08
CA PHE A 295 1.68 26.09 4.78
C PHE A 295 0.28 26.01 5.38
N ILE A 296 -0.70 25.60 4.57
CA ILE A 296 -2.05 25.29 5.05
C ILE A 296 -2.21 23.77 5.13
N VAL A 297 -2.87 23.34 6.20
CA VAL A 297 -3.16 21.95 6.53
C VAL A 297 -4.67 21.84 6.72
N LEU A 298 -5.37 20.95 6.01
CA LEU A 298 -6.83 20.76 6.06
C LEU A 298 -7.24 19.36 6.53
N SER A 299 -7.98 19.25 7.63
CA SER A 299 -8.42 17.98 8.23
C SER A 299 -9.95 17.83 8.24
N SER A 300 -10.44 16.70 7.74
CA SER A 300 -11.86 16.31 7.68
C SER A 300 -12.03 14.79 7.70
N LEU A 301 -13.28 14.32 7.89
CA LEU A 301 -13.64 12.92 7.61
C LEU A 301 -13.47 12.61 6.12
N TYR A 302 -13.07 11.38 5.76
CA TYR A 302 -12.95 10.95 4.35
C TYR A 302 -14.29 10.70 3.68
N SER A 303 -15.30 10.35 4.47
CA SER A 303 -16.64 10.07 3.97
C SER A 303 -17.72 10.50 4.96
N ALA A 304 -18.90 10.77 4.41
CA ALA A 304 -20.08 11.16 5.16
C ALA A 304 -21.35 10.71 4.42
N LEU A 305 -22.49 10.74 5.10
CA LEU A 305 -23.79 10.45 4.47
C LEU A 305 -24.37 11.70 3.81
N LEU A 306 -25.28 11.50 2.84
CA LEU A 306 -25.94 12.63 2.17
C LEU A 306 -26.61 13.58 3.17
N ASN A 307 -26.46 14.88 2.91
CA ASN A 307 -26.96 15.99 3.73
C ASN A 307 -26.37 16.06 5.15
N GLU A 308 -25.39 15.22 5.49
CA GLU A 308 -24.62 15.37 6.72
C GLU A 308 -23.79 16.66 6.64
N SER A 309 -23.71 17.39 7.76
CA SER A 309 -22.83 18.55 7.88
C SER A 309 -21.51 18.11 8.48
N VAL A 310 -20.47 18.06 7.65
CA VAL A 310 -19.13 17.62 8.06
C VAL A 310 -18.30 18.85 8.43
N LYS A 311 -17.73 18.85 9.64
CA LYS A 311 -16.77 19.87 10.04
C LYS A 311 -15.42 19.60 9.37
N ILE A 312 -14.94 20.56 8.60
CA ILE A 312 -13.56 20.60 8.13
C ILE A 312 -12.80 21.63 8.95
N THR A 313 -11.61 21.27 9.38
CA THR A 313 -10.70 22.14 10.14
C THR A 313 -9.47 22.42 9.30
N GLY A 314 -8.82 23.54 9.54
CA GLY A 314 -7.53 23.82 8.98
C GLY A 314 -6.58 24.47 9.97
N LEU A 315 -5.29 24.40 9.65
CA LEU A 315 -4.18 24.98 10.39
C LEU A 315 -3.26 25.69 9.39
N ILE A 316 -2.85 26.92 9.70
CA ILE A 316 -1.82 27.64 8.95
C ILE A 316 -0.62 27.96 9.84
N VAL A 317 0.57 27.63 9.33
CA VAL A 317 1.86 27.86 9.98
C VAL A 317 2.86 28.48 8.99
N ASP A 318 3.85 29.19 9.51
CA ASP A 318 5.01 29.61 8.70
C ASP A 318 6.10 28.55 8.64
N TYR A 319 7.16 28.84 7.88
CA TYR A 319 8.37 28.02 7.75
C TYR A 319 9.07 27.71 9.10
N TYR A 320 8.86 28.54 10.12
CA TYR A 320 9.41 28.35 11.46
C TYR A 320 8.42 27.66 12.41
N ASP A 321 7.38 27.01 11.86
CA ASP A 321 6.28 26.35 12.57
C ASP A 321 5.49 27.27 13.51
N LYS A 322 5.56 28.59 13.30
CA LYS A 322 4.78 29.55 14.08
C LYS A 322 3.38 29.65 13.49
N PRO A 323 2.32 29.47 14.31
CA PRO A 323 0.97 29.62 13.81
C PRO A 323 0.64 31.06 13.42
N LEU A 324 -0.05 31.24 12.29
CA LEU A 324 -0.48 32.56 11.82
C LEU A 324 -1.83 32.93 12.43
N HIS A 325 -1.83 33.89 13.36
CA HIS A 325 -3.02 34.40 14.02
C HIS A 325 -3.71 35.51 13.24
N ALA A 326 -5.05 35.50 13.23
CA ALA A 326 -5.90 36.55 12.67
C ALA A 326 -5.63 36.84 11.18
N VAL A 327 -5.31 35.80 10.41
CA VAL A 327 -5.18 35.89 8.94
C VAL A 327 -6.43 35.33 8.27
N ASN A 328 -6.79 35.90 7.12
CA ASN A 328 -7.92 35.47 6.31
C ASN A 328 -7.49 34.32 5.39
N VAL A 329 -8.21 33.22 5.45
CA VAL A 329 -8.09 32.08 4.54
C VAL A 329 -9.39 31.96 3.75
N THR A 330 -9.31 32.01 2.43
CA THR A 330 -10.43 31.75 1.54
C THR A 330 -10.57 30.25 1.38
N VAL A 331 -11.78 29.73 1.56
CA VAL A 331 -12.09 28.30 1.50
C VAL A 331 -13.22 28.09 0.52
N GLU A 332 -13.00 27.24 -0.48
CA GLU A 332 -14.02 26.82 -1.43
C GLU A 332 -14.41 25.37 -1.13
N ALA A 333 -15.70 25.10 -0.97
CA ALA A 333 -16.23 23.75 -0.82
C ALA A 333 -17.30 23.53 -1.90
N GLY A 334 -16.91 22.87 -3.00
CA GLY A 334 -17.77 22.77 -4.18
C GLY A 334 -17.96 24.14 -4.86
N ALA A 335 -19.18 24.68 -4.81
CA ALA A 335 -19.52 25.98 -5.40
C ALA A 335 -19.62 27.12 -4.36
N GLU A 336 -19.49 26.81 -3.07
CA GLU A 336 -19.54 27.80 -2.00
C GLU A 336 -18.14 28.30 -1.66
N GLU A 337 -17.96 29.62 -1.63
CA GLU A 337 -16.74 30.28 -1.17
C GLU A 337 -17.01 30.96 0.18
N THR A 338 -16.13 30.76 1.15
CA THR A 338 -16.21 31.35 2.49
C THR A 338 -14.86 31.87 2.94
N ASN A 339 -14.85 32.93 3.75
CA ASN A 339 -13.63 33.43 4.37
C ASN A 339 -13.60 33.01 5.85
N ALA A 340 -12.52 32.37 6.26
CA ALA A 340 -12.28 31.96 7.64
C ALA A 340 -11.12 32.76 8.23
N ILE A 341 -11.26 33.19 9.49
CA ILE A 341 -10.20 33.89 10.23
C ILE A 341 -9.55 32.89 11.19
N THR A 342 -8.23 32.87 11.21
CA THR A 342 -7.47 31.95 12.05
C THR A 342 -7.39 32.39 13.51
N ASP A 343 -7.44 31.42 14.42
CA ASP A 343 -7.29 31.64 15.86
C ASP A 343 -5.82 31.82 16.28
N ARG A 344 -5.55 31.96 17.59
CA ARG A 344 -4.20 32.18 18.15
C ARG A 344 -3.24 31.01 17.91
N ARG A 345 -3.76 29.85 17.52
CA ARG A 345 -3.01 28.65 17.17
C ARG A 345 -3.03 28.40 15.66
N GLY A 346 -3.38 29.40 14.86
CA GLY A 346 -3.43 29.32 13.40
C GLY A 346 -4.56 28.44 12.87
N ARG A 347 -5.54 28.08 13.70
CA ARG A 347 -6.61 27.15 13.32
C ARG A 347 -7.84 27.87 12.78
N PHE A 348 -8.51 27.26 11.81
CA PHE A 348 -9.78 27.70 11.26
C PHE A 348 -10.71 26.50 11.03
N ALA A 349 -12.01 26.74 10.82
CA ALA A 349 -12.97 25.67 10.57
C ALA A 349 -14.13 26.15 9.71
N PHE A 350 -14.71 25.22 8.95
CA PHE A 350 -15.87 25.41 8.10
C PHE A 350 -16.67 24.10 8.03
N TYR A 351 -17.83 24.14 7.39
CA TYR A 351 -18.70 22.98 7.26
C TYR A 351 -18.98 22.72 5.78
N GLY A 352 -18.94 21.45 5.39
CA GLY A 352 -19.27 21.00 4.04
C GLY A 352 -20.44 20.02 4.07
N THR A 353 -21.25 20.03 3.01
CA THR A 353 -22.35 19.09 2.83
C THR A 353 -22.62 18.85 1.33
N ARG A 354 -23.18 17.69 0.98
CA ARG A 354 -23.70 17.41 -0.37
C ARG A 354 -25.03 16.66 -0.29
N SER A 355 -25.93 17.02 -1.19
CA SER A 355 -27.25 16.38 -1.36
C SER A 355 -27.27 15.26 -2.40
N SER A 356 -26.14 14.99 -3.05
CA SER A 356 -25.97 13.92 -4.05
C SER A 356 -24.68 13.14 -3.79
N GLU A 357 -24.62 11.90 -4.29
CA GLU A 357 -23.46 11.02 -4.09
C GLU A 357 -22.22 11.50 -4.87
N GLY A 358 -21.03 11.30 -4.32
CA GLY A 358 -19.74 11.67 -4.94
C GLY A 358 -18.82 12.50 -4.05
N TYR A 359 -17.81 13.15 -4.65
CA TYR A 359 -16.84 13.95 -3.92
C TYR A 359 -17.28 15.42 -3.76
N LEU A 360 -17.12 15.96 -2.54
CA LEU A 360 -17.03 17.39 -2.27
C LEU A 360 -15.55 17.77 -2.27
N ASN A 361 -15.10 18.49 -3.30
CA ASN A 361 -13.74 19.04 -3.35
C ASN A 361 -13.68 20.31 -2.51
N VAL A 362 -12.62 20.40 -1.72
CA VAL A 362 -12.38 21.50 -0.79
C VAL A 362 -11.01 22.10 -1.09
N SER A 363 -10.95 23.40 -1.35
CA SER A 363 -9.71 24.15 -1.48
C SER A 363 -9.64 25.19 -0.37
N ALA A 364 -8.43 25.47 0.12
CA ALA A 364 -8.16 26.58 1.01
C ALA A 364 -6.96 27.36 0.47
N PHE A 365 -7.05 28.68 0.53
CA PHE A 365 -6.06 29.59 -0.01
C PHE A 365 -5.80 30.74 0.95
N TYR A 366 -4.52 30.94 1.26
CA TYR A 366 -4.01 32.12 1.93
C TYR A 366 -3.22 32.94 0.91
N PRO A 367 -3.61 34.20 0.63
CA PRO A 367 -2.94 35.02 -0.38
C PRO A 367 -1.54 35.50 0.00
N GLY A 368 -1.11 35.31 1.25
CA GLY A 368 0.13 35.92 1.75
C GLY A 368 -0.04 37.39 2.07
N ASN A 369 1.06 38.04 2.46
CA ASN A 369 1.13 39.48 2.72
C ASN A 369 2.56 40.01 2.48
N GLY A 370 2.93 41.17 3.06
CA GLY A 370 4.28 41.73 2.95
C GLY A 370 5.38 40.85 3.57
N THR A 371 5.03 40.05 4.58
CA THR A 371 5.96 39.22 5.36
C THR A 371 5.94 37.77 4.89
N TYR A 372 4.76 37.24 4.59
CA TYR A 372 4.50 35.82 4.34
C TYR A 372 4.14 35.55 2.88
N LYS A 373 4.63 34.45 2.30
CA LYS A 373 4.20 33.98 0.98
C LYS A 373 2.79 33.39 1.05
N SER A 374 2.11 33.31 -0.10
CA SER A 374 0.85 32.60 -0.25
C SER A 374 1.03 31.09 -0.07
N SER A 375 -0.08 30.41 0.21
CA SER A 375 -0.13 28.95 0.31
C SER A 375 -1.54 28.45 0.02
N SER A 376 -1.66 27.20 -0.45
CA SER A 376 -2.94 26.55 -0.67
C SER A 376 -2.93 25.10 -0.19
N ALA A 377 -4.12 24.56 0.05
CA ALA A 377 -4.31 23.15 0.38
C ALA A 377 -5.62 22.64 -0.20
N ASN A 378 -5.64 21.38 -0.60
CA ASN A 378 -6.83 20.73 -1.15
C ASN A 378 -7.18 19.47 -0.37
N SER A 379 -8.47 19.18 -0.23
CA SER A 379 -9.01 17.96 0.36
C SER A 379 -10.27 17.53 -0.39
N SER A 380 -10.73 16.30 -0.17
CA SER A 380 -11.99 15.82 -0.70
C SER A 380 -12.71 14.92 0.30
N ILE A 381 -14.04 14.98 0.29
CA ILE A 381 -14.91 14.19 1.16
C ILE A 381 -15.91 13.45 0.29
N PHE A 382 -16.00 12.13 0.41
CA PHE A 382 -16.98 11.34 -0.32
C PHE A 382 -18.31 11.28 0.41
N PHE A 383 -19.35 11.86 -0.17
CA PHE A 383 -20.71 11.78 0.32
C PHE A 383 -21.42 10.57 -0.30
N SER A 384 -21.88 9.65 0.53
CA SER A 384 -22.48 8.40 0.09
C SER A 384 -23.97 8.31 0.43
N ARG A 385 -24.72 7.60 -0.42
CA ARG A 385 -26.12 7.25 -0.15
C ARG A 385 -26.26 6.34 1.07
N PHE A 386 -27.43 6.37 1.70
CA PHE A 386 -27.73 5.58 2.91
C PHE A 386 -27.83 4.09 2.56
N PRO A 387 -27.12 3.20 3.28
CA PRO A 387 -27.28 1.76 3.07
C PRO A 387 -28.61 1.27 3.66
N ILE A 388 -29.24 0.31 2.99
CA ILE A 388 -30.43 -0.40 3.49
C ILE A 388 -30.15 -1.90 3.60
N ARG A 389 -31.00 -2.65 4.31
CA ARG A 389 -30.95 -4.13 4.30
C ARG A 389 -32.30 -4.70 3.94
N LEU A 390 -32.27 -5.70 3.07
CA LEU A 390 -33.42 -6.47 2.63
C LEU A 390 -33.37 -7.88 3.21
N HIS A 391 -34.52 -8.39 3.62
CA HIS A 391 -34.67 -9.78 4.05
C HIS A 391 -35.98 -10.34 3.53
N ILE A 392 -35.98 -11.60 3.10
CA ILE A 392 -37.18 -12.33 2.69
C ILE A 392 -37.23 -13.73 3.32
N ALA A 393 -38.44 -14.21 3.56
CA ALA A 393 -38.72 -15.55 4.06
C ALA A 393 -39.94 -16.14 3.34
N ALA A 394 -39.84 -17.41 2.94
CA ALA A 394 -40.96 -18.15 2.37
C ALA A 394 -41.79 -18.82 3.46
N ASN A 395 -43.11 -18.92 3.26
CA ASN A 395 -43.98 -19.68 4.16
C ASN A 395 -43.76 -21.20 4.07
N LYS A 396 -43.23 -21.70 2.94
CA LYS A 396 -42.86 -23.09 2.70
C LYS A 396 -41.73 -23.17 1.66
N THR A 397 -40.82 -24.13 1.82
CA THR A 397 -39.67 -24.33 0.92
C THR A 397 -39.75 -25.61 0.11
N ASN A 398 -40.62 -26.56 0.48
CA ASN A 398 -40.89 -27.77 -0.29
C ASN A 398 -42.35 -27.78 -0.73
N ILE A 399 -42.60 -27.83 -2.03
CA ILE A 399 -43.95 -27.73 -2.61
C ILE A 399 -44.15 -28.70 -3.75
N ASN A 400 -45.40 -28.90 -4.16
CA ASN A 400 -45.69 -29.59 -5.41
C ASN A 400 -45.79 -28.64 -6.61
N VAL A 401 -45.62 -29.18 -7.81
CA VAL A 401 -45.87 -28.45 -9.07
C VAL A 401 -47.26 -27.79 -9.07
N ASN A 402 -47.33 -26.56 -9.56
CA ASN A 402 -48.47 -25.66 -9.60
C ASN A 402 -48.97 -25.18 -8.22
N GLU A 403 -48.19 -25.37 -7.15
CA GLU A 403 -48.44 -24.67 -5.90
C GLU A 403 -47.82 -23.26 -5.89
N THR A 404 -48.51 -22.34 -5.25
CA THR A 404 -48.02 -20.97 -4.97
C THR A 404 -47.30 -20.95 -3.62
N VAL A 405 -46.19 -20.21 -3.55
CA VAL A 405 -45.46 -19.89 -2.31
C VAL A 405 -45.66 -18.43 -1.98
N ASN A 406 -45.94 -18.12 -0.71
CA ASN A 406 -46.05 -16.76 -0.23
C ASN A 406 -44.75 -16.37 0.46
N PHE A 407 -44.20 -15.23 0.05
CA PHE A 407 -43.00 -14.65 0.62
C PHE A 407 -43.38 -13.43 1.45
N ARG A 408 -42.76 -13.31 2.61
CA ARG A 408 -42.76 -12.10 3.43
C ARG A 408 -41.37 -11.52 3.41
N GLY A 409 -41.27 -10.21 3.26
CA GLY A 409 -40.02 -9.50 3.30
C GLY A 409 -40.06 -8.27 4.18
N SER A 410 -38.89 -7.81 4.55
CA SER A 410 -38.69 -6.58 5.32
C SER A 410 -37.54 -5.76 4.77
N VAL A 411 -37.69 -4.44 4.86
CA VAL A 411 -36.70 -3.41 4.51
C VAL A 411 -36.34 -2.67 5.79
N SER A 412 -35.05 -2.66 6.12
CA SER A 412 -34.50 -1.90 7.25
C SER A 412 -33.59 -0.79 6.76
N GLY A 413 -33.60 0.35 7.46
CA GLY A 413 -32.83 1.54 7.10
C GLY A 413 -33.63 2.65 6.42
N ILE A 414 -34.91 2.42 6.10
CA ILE A 414 -35.82 3.44 5.54
C ILE A 414 -36.85 3.92 6.58
N SER A 415 -37.32 5.17 6.41
CA SER A 415 -38.40 5.75 7.22
C SER A 415 -39.76 5.14 6.87
N SER A 416 -40.74 5.21 7.79
CA SER A 416 -42.06 4.55 7.64
C SER A 416 -42.87 4.97 6.42
N ASN A 417 -42.61 6.17 5.87
CA ASN A 417 -43.40 6.74 4.77
C ASN A 417 -42.63 6.70 3.44
N TYR A 418 -41.51 5.98 3.38
CA TYR A 418 -40.67 5.88 2.20
C TYR A 418 -40.91 4.54 1.51
N THR A 419 -41.18 4.57 0.21
CA THR A 419 -41.42 3.37 -0.60
C THR A 419 -40.29 3.17 -1.59
N ILE A 420 -39.80 1.93 -1.73
CA ILE A 420 -38.79 1.55 -2.72
C ILE A 420 -39.33 0.51 -3.70
N PRO A 421 -38.96 0.58 -5.00
CA PRO A 421 -39.24 -0.47 -5.96
C PRO A 421 -38.27 -1.65 -5.76
N LEU A 422 -38.80 -2.86 -5.61
CA LEU A 422 -38.02 -4.10 -5.51
C LEU A 422 -38.26 -4.98 -6.74
N SER A 423 -37.19 -5.46 -7.35
CA SER A 423 -37.25 -6.46 -8.42
C SER A 423 -37.14 -7.86 -7.82
N ILE A 424 -38.12 -8.72 -8.10
CA ILE A 424 -38.12 -10.13 -7.72
C ILE A 424 -37.34 -10.91 -8.77
N VAL A 425 -36.37 -11.70 -8.32
CA VAL A 425 -35.49 -12.50 -9.18
C VAL A 425 -35.65 -13.97 -8.83
N VAL A 426 -35.83 -14.81 -9.85
CA VAL A 426 -35.92 -16.27 -9.74
C VAL A 426 -34.89 -16.89 -10.69
N ASN A 427 -33.93 -17.65 -10.17
CA ASN A 427 -32.84 -18.26 -10.95
C ASN A 427 -32.15 -17.24 -11.89
N ASP A 428 -31.79 -16.07 -11.35
CA ASP A 428 -31.15 -14.94 -12.05
C ASP A 428 -31.94 -14.36 -13.23
N ARG A 429 -33.25 -14.60 -13.29
CA ARG A 429 -34.17 -13.93 -14.22
C ARG A 429 -35.09 -12.99 -13.44
N GLY A 430 -35.15 -11.74 -13.86
CA GLY A 430 -36.07 -10.75 -13.30
C GLY A 430 -37.51 -11.07 -13.73
N GLU A 431 -38.40 -11.28 -12.76
CA GLU A 431 -39.77 -11.75 -13.02
C GLU A 431 -40.81 -10.63 -12.82
N ALA A 432 -40.68 -9.80 -11.79
CA ALA A 432 -41.66 -8.75 -11.48
C ALA A 432 -41.07 -7.62 -10.61
N THR A 433 -41.69 -6.44 -10.63
CA THR A 433 -41.38 -5.33 -9.71
C THR A 433 -42.54 -5.10 -8.73
N ILE A 434 -42.22 -4.95 -7.45
CA ILE A 434 -43.18 -4.59 -6.39
C ILE A 434 -42.75 -3.28 -5.72
N ILE A 435 -43.68 -2.59 -5.08
CA ILE A 435 -43.37 -1.42 -4.25
C ILE A 435 -43.41 -1.87 -2.78
N ALA A 436 -42.32 -1.66 -2.06
CA ALA A 436 -42.19 -2.01 -0.66
C ALA A 436 -42.03 -0.77 0.21
N GLU A 437 -42.73 -0.74 1.34
CA GLU A 437 -42.42 0.14 2.46
C GLU A 437 -41.45 -0.62 3.38
N ARG A 438 -41.78 -0.79 4.67
CA ARG A 438 -41.00 -1.60 5.60
C ARG A 438 -41.24 -3.09 5.44
N ASP A 439 -42.49 -3.52 5.42
CA ASP A 439 -42.84 -4.92 5.26
C ASP A 439 -43.56 -5.09 3.92
N PHE A 440 -43.27 -6.17 3.22
CA PHE A 440 -43.87 -6.47 1.93
C PHE A 440 -44.17 -7.95 1.79
N GLU A 441 -45.17 -8.26 0.97
CA GLU A 441 -45.54 -9.64 0.66
C GLU A 441 -45.66 -9.81 -0.85
N PHE A 442 -45.25 -10.98 -1.35
CA PHE A 442 -45.47 -11.36 -2.73
C PHE A 442 -45.68 -12.87 -2.83
N SER A 443 -46.13 -13.35 -4.00
CA SER A 443 -46.42 -14.75 -4.20
C SER A 443 -45.95 -15.21 -5.57
N LEU A 444 -45.32 -16.38 -5.63
CA LEU A 444 -44.79 -16.96 -6.86
C LEU A 444 -45.39 -18.34 -7.13
N PRO A 445 -45.94 -18.59 -8.34
CA PRO A 445 -46.31 -19.93 -8.79
C PRO A 445 -45.10 -20.67 -9.37
N PHE A 446 -45.00 -21.97 -9.12
CA PHE A 446 -43.95 -22.82 -9.72
C PHE A 446 -44.56 -23.94 -10.56
N SER A 447 -44.40 -23.86 -11.89
CA SER A 447 -45.05 -24.78 -12.84
C SER A 447 -44.18 -25.95 -13.29
N GLN A 448 -42.90 -25.99 -12.92
CA GLN A 448 -41.99 -27.09 -13.23
C GLN A 448 -41.34 -27.62 -11.96
N SER A 449 -40.98 -28.91 -11.96
CA SER A 449 -40.22 -29.53 -10.88
C SER A 449 -38.76 -29.09 -10.95
N GLY A 450 -38.12 -28.94 -9.80
CA GLY A 450 -36.75 -28.44 -9.72
C GLY A 450 -36.47 -27.63 -8.46
N THR A 451 -35.29 -27.03 -8.42
CA THR A 451 -34.84 -26.13 -7.36
C THR A 451 -34.80 -24.70 -7.90
N TYR A 452 -35.38 -23.77 -7.16
CA TYR A 452 -35.46 -22.36 -7.52
C TYR A 452 -34.82 -21.49 -6.44
N GLU A 453 -33.97 -20.57 -6.84
CA GLU A 453 -33.37 -19.55 -5.98
C GLU A 453 -34.13 -18.25 -6.16
N VAL A 454 -34.69 -17.75 -5.06
CA VAL A 454 -35.51 -16.54 -5.04
C VAL A 454 -34.84 -15.49 -4.17
N TYR A 455 -34.65 -14.28 -4.71
CA TYR A 455 -34.21 -13.12 -3.96
C TYR A 455 -34.87 -11.84 -4.52
N VAL A 456 -34.73 -10.74 -3.79
CA VAL A 456 -35.17 -9.42 -4.25
C VAL A 456 -33.99 -8.47 -4.34
N LEU A 457 -34.01 -7.61 -5.35
CA LEU A 457 -33.03 -6.55 -5.59
C LEU A 457 -33.70 -5.18 -5.47
N PHE A 458 -33.00 -4.26 -4.85
CA PHE A 458 -33.22 -2.83 -4.98
C PHE A 458 -32.03 -2.23 -5.72
N SER A 459 -32.26 -1.56 -6.85
CA SER A 459 -31.19 -0.94 -7.64
C SER A 459 -30.65 0.38 -7.07
N GLY A 460 -31.15 0.81 -5.91
CA GLY A 460 -30.83 2.12 -5.34
C GLY A 460 -31.74 3.23 -5.89
N ASP A 461 -31.73 4.37 -5.22
CA ASP A 461 -32.38 5.60 -5.66
C ASP A 461 -31.51 6.83 -5.35
N SER A 462 -32.07 8.05 -5.37
CA SER A 462 -31.32 9.27 -5.08
C SER A 462 -30.79 9.35 -3.63
N LEU A 463 -31.37 8.59 -2.70
CA LEU A 463 -31.08 8.68 -1.27
C LEU A 463 -30.41 7.40 -0.74
N PHE A 464 -30.83 6.23 -1.20
CA PHE A 464 -30.43 4.93 -0.71
C PHE A 464 -29.60 4.16 -1.74
N LYS A 465 -28.62 3.39 -1.23
CA LYS A 465 -27.84 2.47 -2.04
C LYS A 465 -28.66 1.28 -2.51
N ASP A 466 -28.17 0.64 -3.55
CA ASP A 466 -28.63 -0.67 -3.97
C ASP A 466 -28.47 -1.71 -2.85
N ALA A 467 -29.32 -2.74 -2.88
CA ALA A 467 -29.32 -3.80 -1.90
C ALA A 467 -29.88 -5.10 -2.48
N LYS A 468 -29.33 -6.24 -2.05
CA LYS A 468 -29.82 -7.59 -2.33
C LYS A 468 -30.30 -8.24 -1.03
N SER A 469 -31.43 -8.94 -1.07
CA SER A 469 -31.89 -9.74 0.07
C SER A 469 -31.05 -11.00 0.26
N ASN A 470 -31.28 -11.73 1.34
CA ASN A 470 -30.92 -13.14 1.38
C ASN A 470 -31.63 -13.91 0.25
N GLU A 471 -31.05 -15.06 -0.11
CA GLU A 471 -31.60 -15.98 -1.09
C GLU A 471 -32.42 -17.07 -0.38
N VAL A 472 -33.54 -17.45 -0.99
CA VAL A 472 -34.44 -18.49 -0.49
C VAL A 472 -34.59 -19.57 -1.55
N THR A 473 -34.21 -20.79 -1.19
CA THR A 473 -34.31 -21.96 -2.08
C THR A 473 -35.67 -22.65 -1.94
N ILE A 474 -36.38 -22.83 -3.05
CA ILE A 474 -37.65 -23.55 -3.14
C ILE A 474 -37.43 -24.85 -3.94
N THR A 475 -37.79 -25.99 -3.35
CA THR A 475 -37.77 -27.29 -4.00
C THR A 475 -39.19 -27.70 -4.41
N VAL A 476 -39.38 -27.94 -5.70
CA VAL A 476 -40.67 -28.27 -6.31
C VAL A 476 -40.64 -29.72 -6.79
N THR A 477 -41.49 -30.55 -6.21
CA THR A 477 -41.61 -31.97 -6.58
C THR A 477 -42.87 -32.23 -7.38
N GLU A 478 -42.83 -33.18 -8.31
CA GLU A 478 -44.05 -33.63 -8.99
C GLU A 478 -44.93 -34.42 -8.00
N LYS A 479 -46.25 -34.20 -8.06
CA LYS A 479 -47.17 -35.09 -7.34
C LYS A 479 -47.05 -36.48 -7.96
N PRO A 480 -46.88 -37.55 -7.16
CA PRO A 480 -46.98 -38.90 -7.71
C PRO A 480 -48.38 -39.09 -8.31
N PHE A 481 -48.44 -39.28 -9.62
CA PHE A 481 -49.69 -39.56 -10.35
C PHE A 481 -50.15 -40.98 -9.99
N PHE A 482 -50.98 -41.11 -8.95
CA PHE A 482 -51.63 -42.37 -8.62
C PHE A 482 -52.78 -42.64 -9.60
N GLN A 483 -52.50 -43.37 -10.68
CA GLN A 483 -53.53 -43.94 -11.55
C GLN A 483 -54.21 -45.10 -10.81
N LYS A 484 -55.39 -44.81 -10.24
CA LYS A 484 -56.09 -45.67 -9.26
C LYS A 484 -56.64 -46.99 -9.82
N GLU A 485 -56.47 -47.30 -11.11
CA GLU A 485 -57.05 -48.50 -11.75
C GLU A 485 -56.05 -49.60 -12.13
N SER A 486 -54.73 -49.36 -12.15
CA SER A 486 -53.76 -50.46 -12.42
C SER A 486 -53.30 -51.19 -11.15
N PHE A 487 -53.41 -50.55 -9.98
CA PHE A 487 -52.79 -51.03 -8.75
C PHE A 487 -53.50 -52.23 -8.09
N ILE A 488 -54.81 -52.44 -8.35
CA ILE A 488 -55.53 -53.58 -7.76
C ILE A 488 -55.30 -54.88 -8.55
N LYS A 489 -54.99 -54.81 -9.85
CA LYS A 489 -54.71 -56.01 -10.66
C LYS A 489 -53.28 -56.52 -10.51
N GLU A 490 -52.33 -55.65 -10.15
CA GLU A 490 -50.93 -56.06 -9.96
C GLU A 490 -50.64 -56.58 -8.53
N ILE A 491 -51.39 -56.12 -7.51
CA ILE A 491 -51.25 -56.62 -6.12
C ILE A 491 -51.75 -58.07 -5.99
N ILE A 492 -52.74 -58.50 -6.76
CA ILE A 492 -53.30 -59.86 -6.62
C ILE A 492 -52.45 -60.93 -7.35
N THR A 493 -51.58 -60.54 -8.29
CA THR A 493 -50.83 -61.52 -9.10
C THR A 493 -49.34 -61.62 -8.76
N ASN A 494 -48.72 -60.61 -8.12
CA ASN A 494 -47.28 -60.63 -7.81
C ASN A 494 -46.93 -61.00 -6.35
N ASN A 495 -47.92 -61.15 -5.46
CA ASN A 495 -47.65 -61.45 -4.04
C ASN A 495 -47.51 -62.95 -3.72
N ARG A 496 -47.44 -63.82 -4.74
CA ARG A 496 -47.33 -65.28 -4.56
C ARG A 496 -45.95 -65.87 -4.87
N GLU A 497 -45.06 -65.15 -5.55
CA GLU A 497 -43.72 -65.69 -5.90
C GLU A 497 -42.55 -65.07 -5.13
N SER A 498 -42.64 -63.81 -4.69
CA SER A 498 -41.52 -63.14 -3.98
C SER A 498 -41.41 -63.46 -2.47
N ASN A 499 -42.44 -64.06 -1.87
CA ASN A 499 -42.40 -64.43 -0.44
C ASN A 499 -41.85 -65.84 -0.17
N ILE A 500 -41.85 -66.76 -1.14
CA ILE A 500 -41.34 -68.13 -0.94
C ILE A 500 -39.81 -68.13 -0.77
N LEU A 501 -39.08 -67.35 -1.57
CA LEU A 501 -37.62 -67.21 -1.47
C LEU A 501 -37.19 -66.54 -0.16
N PHE A 502 -37.95 -65.56 0.33
CA PHE A 502 -37.70 -64.92 1.61
C PHE A 502 -37.91 -65.88 2.80
N TYR A 503 -39.00 -66.67 2.79
CA TYR A 503 -39.23 -67.68 3.82
C TYR A 503 -38.23 -68.85 3.73
N LEU A 504 -37.78 -69.26 2.54
CA LEU A 504 -36.69 -70.24 2.36
C LEU A 504 -35.35 -69.73 2.88
N PHE A 505 -35.03 -68.45 2.64
CA PHE A 505 -33.83 -67.82 3.17
C PHE A 505 -33.88 -67.71 4.71
N LEU A 506 -35.04 -67.38 5.27
CA LEU A 506 -35.25 -67.33 6.73
C LEU A 506 -35.14 -68.74 7.36
N LEU A 507 -35.67 -69.78 6.71
CA LEU A 507 -35.53 -71.18 7.14
C LEU A 507 -34.08 -71.66 7.10
N LEU A 508 -33.34 -71.29 6.04
CA LEU A 508 -31.92 -71.58 5.91
C LEU A 508 -31.10 -70.90 7.02
N LEU A 509 -31.40 -69.64 7.32
CA LEU A 509 -30.76 -68.89 8.40
C LEU A 509 -31.01 -69.54 9.77
N VAL A 510 -32.26 -69.95 10.05
CA VAL A 510 -32.62 -70.68 11.28
C VAL A 510 -31.92 -72.03 11.37
N ALA A 511 -31.80 -72.78 10.26
CA ALA A 511 -31.08 -74.06 10.22
C ALA A 511 -29.57 -73.89 10.50
N ILE A 512 -28.94 -72.86 9.93
CA ILE A 512 -27.53 -72.52 10.15
C ILE A 512 -27.30 -72.14 11.62
N VAL A 513 -28.14 -71.27 12.18
CA VAL A 513 -28.05 -70.87 13.60
C VAL A 513 -28.26 -72.09 14.52
N SER A 514 -29.21 -72.96 14.21
CA SER A 514 -29.46 -74.21 14.96
C SER A 514 -28.29 -75.18 14.90
N PHE A 515 -27.63 -75.29 13.74
CA PHE A 515 -26.44 -76.11 13.55
C PHE A 515 -25.24 -75.58 14.37
N PHE A 516 -25.03 -74.27 14.40
CA PHE A 516 -23.97 -73.66 15.20
C PHE A 516 -24.27 -73.68 16.70
N ILE A 517 -25.53 -73.52 17.12
CA ILE A 517 -25.95 -73.75 18.51
C ILE A 517 -25.74 -75.21 18.91
N GLY A 518 -26.02 -76.17 18.03
CA GLY A 518 -25.73 -77.59 18.23
C GLY A 518 -24.24 -77.89 18.36
N LEU A 519 -23.38 -77.24 17.56
CA LEU A 519 -21.92 -77.31 17.67
C LEU A 519 -21.40 -76.64 18.94
N TYR A 520 -21.98 -75.51 19.34
CA TYR A 520 -21.64 -74.78 20.57
C TYR A 520 -22.02 -75.58 21.82
N VAL A 521 -23.21 -76.19 21.84
CA VAL A 521 -23.65 -77.08 22.92
C VAL A 521 -22.82 -78.38 22.93
N ARG A 522 -22.41 -78.94 21.78
CA ARG A 522 -21.45 -80.06 21.71
C ARG A 522 -20.03 -79.68 22.16
N ALA A 523 -19.60 -78.44 21.94
CA ALA A 523 -18.31 -77.93 22.41
C ALA A 523 -18.30 -77.69 23.93
N ILE A 524 -19.43 -77.34 24.54
CA ILE A 524 -19.60 -77.20 25.99
C ILE A 524 -19.80 -78.55 26.69
N LYS A 525 -20.34 -79.57 26.01
CA LYS A 525 -20.54 -80.93 26.58
C LYS A 525 -19.28 -81.81 26.64
N LYS A 526 -18.09 -81.31 26.26
CA LYS A 526 -16.81 -82.06 26.27
C LYS A 526 -15.72 -81.50 27.19
N LYS A 527 -16.04 -80.57 28.10
CA LYS A 527 -15.21 -80.28 29.28
C LYS A 527 -16.05 -80.39 30.55
N ILE A 528 -15.63 -81.34 31.36
CA ILE A 528 -16.22 -81.91 32.58
C ILE A 528 -16.23 -80.91 33.76
N HIS A 529 -17.31 -81.01 34.56
CA HIS A 529 -17.48 -80.71 36.00
C HIS A 529 -16.63 -79.62 36.70
N LEU A 530 -17.30 -78.56 37.19
CA LEU A 530 -17.32 -78.08 38.59
C LEU A 530 -18.27 -76.85 38.64
N ALA A 531 -19.52 -77.01 39.08
CA ALA A 531 -20.00 -76.80 40.46
C ALA A 531 -20.09 -75.32 40.90
N SER A 532 -21.34 -74.85 41.00
CA SER A 532 -21.93 -74.00 42.04
C SER A 532 -21.18 -72.75 42.56
N LEU A 533 -21.72 -71.57 42.31
CA LEU A 533 -22.34 -70.66 43.31
C LEU A 533 -22.94 -69.47 42.54
N PHE A 534 -24.25 -69.43 42.34
CA PHE A 534 -25.17 -68.58 43.10
C PHE A 534 -24.69 -67.16 43.40
N SER A 535 -25.43 -66.23 42.79
CA SER A 535 -25.96 -64.98 43.34
C SER A 535 -25.01 -63.89 43.80
N GLY A 536 -25.38 -62.66 43.42
CA GLY A 536 -25.18 -61.51 44.30
C GLY A 536 -24.57 -60.29 43.64
N ILE A 537 -25.45 -59.43 43.11
CA ILE A 537 -25.60 -58.05 43.60
C ILE A 537 -24.32 -57.17 43.53
N TYR A 538 -24.43 -56.16 42.67
CA TYR A 538 -23.74 -54.87 42.73
C TYR A 538 -22.29 -54.88 42.25
N ALA A 539 -22.04 -54.22 41.12
CA ALA A 539 -21.78 -52.78 41.10
C ALA A 539 -20.48 -52.44 41.81
N ARG A 540 -19.43 -52.23 40.99
CA ARG A 540 -18.44 -51.20 41.32
C ARG A 540 -17.57 -50.67 40.18
N THR A 541 -17.76 -51.08 38.93
CA THR A 541 -16.94 -50.56 37.81
C THR A 541 -17.67 -50.40 36.48
N PHE A 542 -19.02 -50.23 36.47
CA PHE A 542 -19.58 -49.29 35.50
C PHE A 542 -19.02 -47.94 35.90
N LYS A 543 -18.07 -47.51 35.09
CA LYS A 543 -17.94 -46.09 34.79
C LYS A 543 -17.73 -45.20 36.03
N ARG A 544 -16.81 -45.63 36.87
CA ARG A 544 -15.61 -44.82 37.25
C ARG A 544 -14.62 -44.70 36.08
N MET A 545 -15.15 -44.72 34.87
CA MET A 545 -14.56 -44.41 33.56
C MET A 545 -15.01 -42.99 33.14
N ILE A 546 -15.68 -42.27 34.04
CA ILE A 546 -15.73 -40.81 34.13
C ILE A 546 -15.14 -40.45 35.50
N SER A 547 -13.81 -40.51 35.62
CA SER A 547 -13.00 -39.65 36.50
C SER A 547 -11.54 -40.16 36.57
N THR A 548 -10.78 -39.97 35.50
CA THR A 548 -9.33 -39.67 35.60
C THR A 548 -8.84 -39.11 34.26
N LEU A 549 -9.42 -37.96 33.90
CA LEU A 549 -8.74 -36.91 33.15
C LEU A 549 -8.40 -35.79 34.14
N ARG A 550 -7.42 -36.04 35.01
CA ARG A 550 -6.39 -35.04 35.35
C ARG A 550 -5.25 -35.68 36.14
N GLU A 551 -4.07 -35.64 35.52
CA GLU A 551 -2.72 -35.55 36.12
C GLU A 551 -2.23 -36.78 36.94
N ILE A 552 -1.18 -37.51 36.56
CA ILE A 552 0.22 -37.09 36.28
C ILE A 552 1.01 -38.24 35.59
N ARG A 553 1.78 -37.86 34.55
CA ARG A 553 3.17 -38.23 34.20
C ARG A 553 3.64 -39.70 34.27
N GLY A 554 4.12 -40.24 33.14
CA GLY A 554 5.33 -41.08 33.12
C GLY A 554 5.29 -42.42 32.37
N ALA A 555 5.95 -42.43 31.19
CA ALA A 555 6.84 -43.48 30.66
C ALA A 555 6.30 -44.84 30.12
N LYS A 556 6.62 -45.02 28.83
CA LYS A 556 7.30 -46.15 28.16
C LYS A 556 6.62 -47.52 27.96
N ASP A 557 6.53 -47.81 26.66
CA ASP A 557 6.96 -49.02 25.96
C ASP A 557 6.26 -50.37 26.17
N ALA A 558 5.62 -50.76 25.07
CA ALA A 558 5.94 -51.91 24.23
C ALA A 558 5.66 -53.34 24.75
N SER A 559 4.81 -54.00 23.94
CA SER A 559 5.02 -55.34 23.42
C SER A 559 4.63 -56.52 24.31
N HIS A 560 3.51 -57.17 24.00
CA HIS A 560 3.57 -58.49 23.33
C HIS A 560 2.20 -58.98 22.86
N ARG A 561 2.17 -59.35 21.58
CA ARG A 561 1.08 -60.03 20.88
C ARG A 561 0.91 -61.45 21.45
N THR A 562 -0.33 -61.96 21.51
CA THR A 562 -0.83 -62.94 20.52
C THR A 562 -2.25 -63.47 20.82
N ARG A 563 -2.91 -63.90 19.73
CA ARG A 563 -4.15 -64.72 19.61
C ARG A 563 -5.54 -64.05 19.52
N ILE A 564 -5.64 -62.88 18.89
CA ILE A 564 -6.92 -62.34 18.35
C ILE A 564 -6.88 -62.18 16.80
N HIS A 565 -5.79 -62.58 16.15
CA HIS A 565 -5.57 -62.32 14.70
C HIS A 565 -6.10 -63.36 13.71
N VAL A 566 -6.84 -64.39 14.15
CA VAL A 566 -7.41 -65.38 13.19
C VAL A 566 -8.87 -65.07 12.85
N PHE A 567 -9.61 -64.38 13.72
CA PHE A 567 -11.03 -64.08 13.51
C PHE A 567 -11.27 -62.78 12.71
N ARG A 568 -10.39 -61.79 12.91
CA ARG A 568 -10.46 -60.50 12.20
C ARG A 568 -10.04 -60.62 10.72
N ASP A 569 -8.97 -61.36 10.45
CA ASP A 569 -8.33 -61.31 9.13
C ASP A 569 -8.83 -62.41 8.16
N LYS A 570 -9.63 -63.39 8.62
CA LYS A 570 -10.26 -64.40 7.73
C LYS A 570 -11.77 -64.29 7.55
N ILE A 571 -12.49 -63.55 8.41
CA ILE A 571 -13.97 -63.45 8.34
C ILE A 571 -14.43 -62.01 8.11
N ILE A 572 -13.86 -61.04 8.82
CA ILE A 572 -14.32 -59.63 8.74
C ILE A 572 -13.78 -58.94 7.47
N ALA A 573 -12.54 -59.23 7.08
CA ALA A 573 -11.91 -58.64 5.89
C ALA A 573 -12.62 -58.96 4.56
N PRO A 574 -13.01 -60.22 4.24
CA PRO A 574 -13.77 -60.48 2.99
C PRO A 574 -15.18 -59.87 3.01
N LEU A 575 -15.80 -59.74 4.19
CA LEU A 575 -17.15 -59.16 4.33
C LEU A 575 -17.15 -57.64 4.09
N LEU A 576 -16.11 -56.93 4.55
CA LEU A 576 -15.90 -55.50 4.27
C LEU A 576 -15.57 -55.24 2.79
N LEU A 577 -14.87 -56.16 2.12
CA LEU A 577 -14.53 -56.06 0.70
C LEU A 577 -15.77 -56.20 -0.21
N ILE A 578 -16.69 -57.10 0.14
CA ILE A 578 -17.99 -57.25 -0.55
C ILE A 578 -18.85 -55.99 -0.37
N LEU A 579 -18.90 -55.44 0.85
CA LEU A 579 -19.60 -54.19 1.17
C LEU A 579 -19.02 -52.98 0.41
N MET A 580 -17.68 -52.88 0.31
CA MET A 580 -17.02 -51.82 -0.47
C MET A 580 -17.28 -51.95 -1.97
N HIS A 581 -17.30 -53.16 -2.54
CA HIS A 581 -17.65 -53.36 -3.94
C HIS A 581 -19.11 -52.99 -4.24
N PHE A 582 -20.02 -53.29 -3.32
CA PHE A 582 -21.43 -52.91 -3.44
C PHE A 582 -21.61 -51.39 -3.37
N TYR A 583 -20.87 -50.72 -2.46
CA TYR A 583 -20.90 -49.26 -2.32
C TYR A 583 -20.28 -48.53 -3.53
N ALA A 584 -19.18 -49.04 -4.09
CA ALA A 584 -18.56 -48.50 -5.30
C ALA A 584 -19.42 -48.72 -6.56
N TYR A 585 -20.15 -49.84 -6.64
CA TYR A 585 -21.12 -50.09 -7.71
C TYR A 585 -22.30 -49.11 -7.67
N ILE A 586 -22.75 -48.72 -6.48
CA ILE A 586 -23.81 -47.70 -6.30
C ILE A 586 -23.31 -46.30 -6.67
N LEU A 587 -22.09 -45.91 -6.28
CA LEU A 587 -21.52 -44.60 -6.62
C LEU A 587 -21.24 -44.44 -8.12
N LYS A 588 -20.87 -45.53 -8.82
CA LYS A 588 -20.62 -45.51 -10.27
C LYS A 588 -21.91 -45.42 -11.11
N ARG A 589 -23.09 -45.64 -10.51
CA ARG A 589 -24.39 -45.55 -11.21
C ARG A 589 -25.00 -44.13 -11.18
N ASN A 590 -24.53 -43.24 -10.31
CA ASN A 590 -25.10 -41.89 -10.15
C ASN A 590 -24.31 -40.77 -10.85
N ASN A 591 -23.22 -41.07 -11.55
CA ASN A 591 -22.43 -40.09 -12.30
C ASN A 591 -22.10 -40.59 -13.72
N HIS A 592 -23.12 -40.69 -14.58
CA HIS A 592 -23.05 -40.21 -15.97
C HIS A 592 -24.41 -40.43 -16.67
N SER A 593 -25.19 -39.36 -16.81
CA SER A 593 -26.06 -39.17 -17.97
C SER A 593 -26.45 -37.69 -18.08
N SER A 594 -25.59 -36.94 -18.77
CA SER A 594 -25.90 -35.93 -19.79
C SER A 594 -24.56 -35.24 -20.11
N LYS A 595 -24.03 -35.21 -21.33
CA LYS A 595 -24.59 -35.39 -22.67
C LYS A 595 -23.53 -36.01 -23.60
N GLU A 596 -23.99 -36.75 -24.60
CA GLU A 596 -23.51 -36.61 -25.98
C GLU A 596 -24.72 -36.80 -26.89
N LYS A 597 -24.91 -35.85 -27.82
CA LYS A 597 -25.73 -36.01 -29.03
C LYS A 597 -24.73 -35.94 -30.17
N GLU A 598 -24.62 -36.99 -30.96
CA GLU A 598 -24.16 -36.89 -32.34
C GLU A 598 -24.85 -37.93 -33.23
N ALA A 599 -24.80 -37.61 -34.52
CA ALA A 599 -25.70 -38.00 -35.59
C ALA A 599 -25.46 -39.40 -36.19
N GLU A 600 -26.42 -39.81 -37.02
CA GLU A 600 -26.43 -41.02 -37.84
C GLU A 600 -25.26 -41.11 -38.86
N PRO A 601 -24.92 -42.33 -39.34
CA PRO A 601 -23.81 -42.57 -40.26
C PRO A 601 -24.24 -42.73 -41.73
N GLY A 602 -23.31 -42.49 -42.66
CA GLY A 602 -23.50 -42.92 -44.05
C GLY A 602 -22.43 -42.48 -45.06
N ASN A 603 -21.52 -43.42 -45.34
CA ASN A 603 -20.98 -43.79 -46.66
C ASN A 603 -19.61 -43.28 -47.19
N GLU A 604 -18.78 -44.28 -47.59
CA GLU A 604 -17.92 -44.44 -48.80
C GLU A 604 -17.11 -43.22 -49.31
N SER A 605 -15.85 -43.26 -49.75
CA SER A 605 -14.93 -44.27 -50.31
C SER A 605 -13.59 -43.53 -50.60
N ALA A 606 -12.43 -44.16 -50.40
CA ALA A 606 -11.42 -44.58 -51.41
C ALA A 606 -10.55 -43.49 -52.11
N GLU A 607 -9.30 -43.92 -52.40
CA GLU A 607 -8.25 -43.34 -53.28
C GLU A 607 -7.33 -42.23 -52.71
N LYS A 608 -6.05 -42.49 -52.35
CA LYS A 608 -4.81 -42.91 -53.06
C LYS A 608 -4.18 -41.89 -54.04
N THR A 609 -2.90 -41.63 -53.74
CA THR A 609 -1.70 -41.53 -54.62
C THR A 609 -1.24 -40.20 -55.27
N GLY A 610 0.10 -40.03 -55.20
CA GLY A 610 0.99 -39.11 -55.96
C GLY A 610 2.00 -38.40 -55.05
N MET A 611 3.24 -38.87 -54.77
CA MET A 611 4.49 -38.89 -55.60
C MET A 611 4.67 -37.64 -56.47
N ALA A 612 5.81 -36.95 -56.60
CA ALA A 612 7.19 -36.94 -56.05
C ALA A 612 7.82 -35.61 -56.62
N VAL A 613 8.93 -34.99 -56.18
CA VAL A 613 10.36 -35.32 -56.35
C VAL A 613 11.20 -34.07 -55.95
N ALA A 614 12.17 -34.28 -55.05
CA ALA A 614 13.58 -33.83 -54.97
C ALA A 614 14.11 -32.38 -54.79
N ASN A 615 15.25 -32.40 -54.08
CA ASN A 615 16.38 -31.47 -53.91
C ASN A 615 16.16 -30.30 -52.94
N GLU A 616 17.05 -29.98 -51.97
CA GLU A 616 18.47 -30.27 -51.79
C GLU A 616 18.86 -30.06 -50.31
N GLU A 617 19.97 -30.65 -49.86
CA GLU A 617 20.42 -30.72 -48.46
C GLU A 617 21.11 -29.46 -47.89
N VAL A 618 21.17 -29.44 -46.54
CA VAL A 618 22.18 -28.86 -45.64
C VAL A 618 21.96 -27.42 -45.12
N GLY A 619 21.75 -27.32 -43.80
CA GLY A 619 22.18 -26.14 -43.04
C GLY A 619 21.36 -25.80 -41.79
N LYS A 620 21.63 -26.53 -40.69
CA LYS A 620 21.24 -26.25 -39.29
C LYS A 620 20.84 -24.80 -38.96
N GLY A 621 19.58 -24.63 -38.57
CA GLY A 621 19.11 -23.52 -37.74
C GLY A 621 17.94 -24.02 -36.91
N ALA A 622 18.09 -24.04 -35.58
CA ALA A 622 17.00 -24.36 -34.68
C ALA A 622 15.94 -23.26 -34.82
N TYR A 623 14.81 -23.58 -35.46
CA TYR A 623 13.63 -22.74 -35.43
C TYR A 623 13.10 -22.79 -34.01
N ALA A 624 13.39 -21.73 -33.24
CA ALA A 624 12.62 -21.39 -32.07
C ALA A 624 11.18 -21.18 -32.54
N GLU A 625 10.23 -21.88 -31.93
CA GLU A 625 8.81 -21.56 -32.02
C GLU A 625 8.65 -20.05 -31.76
N VAL A 626 8.07 -19.34 -32.73
CA VAL A 626 7.66 -17.95 -32.54
C VAL A 626 6.67 -17.95 -31.37
N PRO A 627 6.95 -17.27 -30.26
CA PRO A 627 6.02 -17.24 -29.15
C PRO A 627 4.73 -16.58 -29.64
N GLU A 628 3.62 -17.25 -29.39
CA GLU A 628 2.28 -16.69 -29.55
C GLU A 628 2.24 -15.36 -28.78
N VAL A 629 2.03 -14.25 -29.50
CA VAL A 629 2.03 -12.90 -28.91
C VAL A 629 0.80 -12.82 -28.01
N LYS A 630 1.01 -12.91 -26.69
CA LYS A 630 -0.03 -12.67 -25.68
C LYS A 630 -0.73 -11.34 -25.99
N LYS A 631 -2.06 -11.32 -25.94
CA LYS A 631 -2.79 -10.06 -25.98
C LYS A 631 -2.55 -9.32 -24.66
N LEU A 632 -2.62 -8.00 -24.68
CA LEU A 632 -2.30 -7.19 -23.51
C LEU A 632 -3.27 -7.47 -22.35
N GLU A 633 -4.51 -7.87 -22.66
CA GLU A 633 -5.52 -8.29 -21.67
C GLU A 633 -5.21 -9.65 -21.00
N ASP A 634 -4.23 -10.42 -21.52
CA ASP A 634 -3.80 -11.70 -20.94
C ASP A 634 -2.70 -11.54 -19.87
N PHE A 635 -2.24 -10.30 -19.63
CA PHE A 635 -1.26 -9.96 -18.59
C PHE A 635 -1.97 -9.53 -17.31
N ASP A 636 -1.36 -9.81 -16.16
CA ASP A 636 -1.83 -9.19 -14.92
C ASP A 636 -1.56 -7.66 -14.91
N PHE A 637 -2.25 -6.94 -14.04
CA PHE A 637 -2.15 -5.47 -13.93
C PHE A 637 -0.72 -4.95 -13.78
N GLY A 638 0.11 -5.67 -13.02
CA GLY A 638 1.51 -5.30 -12.77
C GLY A 638 2.41 -5.61 -13.96
N GLU A 639 2.20 -6.75 -14.61
CA GLU A 639 2.93 -7.15 -15.80
C GLU A 639 2.67 -6.20 -16.98
N ALA A 640 1.41 -5.79 -17.19
CA ALA A 640 1.05 -4.85 -18.25
C ALA A 640 1.66 -3.46 -18.01
N TYR A 641 1.66 -2.98 -16.76
CA TYR A 641 2.31 -1.72 -16.42
C TYR A 641 3.82 -1.77 -16.62
N ARG A 642 4.45 -2.87 -16.22
CA ARG A 642 5.90 -3.04 -16.36
C ARG A 642 6.32 -3.00 -17.84
N LEU A 643 5.51 -3.55 -18.74
CA LEU A 643 5.75 -3.43 -20.18
C LEU A 643 5.73 -1.96 -20.65
N LEU A 644 4.73 -1.19 -20.21
CA LEU A 644 4.65 0.24 -20.49
C LEU A 644 5.87 1.00 -19.91
N PHE A 645 6.20 0.71 -18.66
CA PHE A 645 7.29 1.33 -17.92
C PHE A 645 8.66 1.08 -18.60
N ASP A 646 8.97 -0.17 -18.92
CA ASP A 646 10.22 -0.55 -19.59
C ASP A 646 10.31 0.05 -21.00
N ALA A 647 9.20 0.06 -21.75
CA ALA A 647 9.15 0.66 -23.07
C ALA A 647 9.40 2.18 -23.02
N THR A 648 8.82 2.86 -22.03
CA THR A 648 8.98 4.31 -21.85
C THR A 648 10.39 4.68 -21.43
N ILE A 649 10.98 3.94 -20.48
CA ILE A 649 12.39 4.12 -20.12
C ILE A 649 13.30 3.94 -21.34
N THR A 650 13.04 2.91 -22.14
CA THR A 650 13.85 2.63 -23.34
C THR A 650 13.69 3.74 -24.39
N GLN A 651 12.46 4.21 -24.61
CA GLN A 651 12.16 5.24 -25.61
C GLN A 651 12.81 6.60 -25.30
N TYR A 652 12.96 6.92 -24.01
CA TYR A 652 13.42 8.22 -23.54
C TYR A 652 14.82 8.21 -22.89
N ASP A 653 15.53 7.07 -22.95
CA ASP A 653 16.86 6.87 -22.35
C ASP A 653 16.92 7.28 -20.86
N LEU A 654 15.91 6.84 -20.09
CA LEU A 654 15.73 7.19 -18.68
C LEU A 654 16.32 6.12 -17.73
N GLY A 655 16.56 6.48 -16.47
CA GLY A 655 17.07 5.56 -15.47
C GLY A 655 16.05 4.49 -15.05
N LYS A 656 16.47 3.23 -14.90
CA LYS A 656 15.62 2.12 -14.40
C LYS A 656 15.23 2.21 -12.93
N SER A 657 15.80 3.15 -12.19
CA SER A 657 15.53 3.37 -10.77
C SER A 657 14.34 4.31 -10.51
N LEU A 658 13.70 4.83 -11.56
CA LEU A 658 12.55 5.73 -11.42
C LEU A 658 11.35 4.97 -10.85
N THR A 659 10.55 5.65 -10.04
CA THR A 659 9.22 5.19 -9.67
C THR A 659 8.23 5.47 -10.82
N PRO A 660 7.05 4.82 -10.85
CA PRO A 660 5.99 5.12 -11.81
C PRO A 660 5.67 6.62 -11.93
N ARG A 661 5.63 7.32 -10.78
CA ARG A 661 5.35 8.76 -10.70
C ARG A 661 6.49 9.64 -11.20
N GLU A 662 7.72 9.33 -10.83
CA GLU A 662 8.90 10.04 -11.33
C GLU A 662 9.07 9.85 -12.84
N LEU A 663 8.79 8.64 -13.36
CA LEU A 663 8.76 8.37 -14.79
C LEU A 663 7.69 9.22 -15.47
N SER A 664 6.49 9.30 -14.89
CA SER A 664 5.40 10.12 -15.41
C SER A 664 5.73 11.62 -15.41
N GLU A 665 6.42 12.14 -14.39
CA GLU A 665 6.85 13.53 -14.32
C GLU A 665 7.97 13.84 -15.31
N ALA A 666 8.92 12.92 -15.47
CA ALA A 666 10.02 13.04 -16.44
C ALA A 666 9.52 13.15 -17.88
N ILE A 667 8.49 12.39 -18.25
CA ILE A 667 7.89 12.47 -19.60
C ILE A 667 6.92 13.65 -19.77
N ASN A 668 6.39 14.22 -18.67
CA ASN A 668 5.50 15.38 -18.71
C ASN A 668 6.22 16.66 -19.14
N GLY A 669 7.49 16.81 -18.75
CA GLY A 669 8.34 17.92 -19.21
C GLY A 669 8.57 17.95 -20.73
N ALA A 670 8.31 16.84 -21.45
CA ALA A 670 8.52 16.72 -22.89
C ALA A 670 7.31 17.11 -23.76
N ASN A 671 6.16 17.46 -23.15
CA ASN A 671 4.92 17.95 -23.78
C ASN A 671 4.44 17.06 -24.95
N LYS A 672 4.21 15.76 -24.69
CA LYS A 672 3.89 14.74 -25.68
C LYS A 672 2.40 14.35 -25.68
N PRO A 673 1.85 13.87 -26.80
CA PRO A 673 0.40 13.66 -26.96
C PRO A 673 -0.20 12.59 -26.02
N PHE A 674 0.62 11.69 -25.48
CA PHE A 674 0.17 10.57 -24.65
C PHE A 674 0.47 10.78 -23.15
N THR A 675 1.07 11.91 -22.74
CA THR A 675 1.45 12.15 -21.34
C THR A 675 0.25 12.11 -20.39
N GLY A 676 -0.89 12.70 -20.79
CA GLY A 676 -2.11 12.66 -19.98
C GLY A 676 -2.61 11.22 -19.80
N ILE A 677 -2.62 10.44 -20.89
CA ILE A 677 -3.00 9.02 -20.86
C ILE A 677 -2.04 8.21 -19.97
N PHE A 678 -0.73 8.48 -20.05
CA PHE A 678 0.27 7.82 -19.22
C PHE A 678 0.06 8.12 -17.74
N MET A 679 -0.23 9.38 -17.38
CA MET A 679 -0.55 9.79 -16.01
C MET A 679 -1.80 9.07 -15.47
N ASP A 680 -2.83 8.94 -16.30
CA ASP A 680 -4.07 8.26 -15.93
C ASP A 680 -3.84 6.76 -15.68
N VAL A 681 -3.13 6.08 -16.58
CA VAL A 681 -2.71 4.67 -16.41
C VAL A 681 -1.83 4.51 -15.16
N THR A 682 -0.88 5.43 -14.93
CA THR A 682 -0.01 5.43 -13.74
C THR A 682 -0.83 5.53 -12.46
N ALA A 683 -1.81 6.45 -12.42
CA ALA A 683 -2.66 6.64 -11.26
C ALA A 683 -3.55 5.42 -10.97
N ILE A 684 -4.07 4.77 -12.02
CA ILE A 684 -4.84 3.51 -11.88
C ILE A 684 -3.92 2.40 -11.35
N HIS A 685 -2.71 2.25 -11.92
CA HIS A 685 -1.73 1.26 -11.46
C HIS A 685 -1.35 1.47 -10.00
N GLU A 686 -1.04 2.70 -9.58
CA GLU A 686 -0.66 2.98 -8.20
C GLU A 686 -1.78 2.69 -7.21
N ARG A 687 -3.01 3.05 -7.56
CA ARG A 687 -4.18 2.81 -6.73
C ARG A 687 -4.51 1.32 -6.61
N ALA A 688 -4.45 0.58 -7.71
CA ALA A 688 -4.79 -0.83 -7.73
C ALA A 688 -3.68 -1.72 -7.14
N PHE A 689 -2.42 -1.47 -7.50
CA PHE A 689 -1.30 -2.33 -7.17
C PHE A 689 -0.64 -1.98 -5.83
N TYR A 690 -0.40 -0.70 -5.53
CA TYR A 690 0.18 -0.28 -4.24
C TYR A 690 -0.89 0.04 -3.19
N GLY A 691 -2.03 0.57 -3.62
CA GLY A 691 -3.15 0.90 -2.73
C GLY A 691 -4.08 -0.27 -2.38
N GLY A 692 -3.93 -1.42 -3.06
CA GLY A 692 -4.74 -2.62 -2.82
C GLY A 692 -6.24 -2.43 -3.06
N MET A 693 -6.64 -1.45 -3.88
CA MET A 693 -8.03 -1.18 -4.21
C MET A 693 -8.43 -1.92 -5.48
N GLU A 694 -9.62 -2.53 -5.51
CA GLU A 694 -10.15 -3.10 -6.76
C GLU A 694 -10.48 -1.96 -7.76
N PRO A 695 -10.13 -2.11 -9.06
CA PRO A 695 -10.51 -1.15 -10.10
C PRO A 695 -12.03 -0.96 -10.16
N VAL A 696 -12.50 0.26 -10.43
CA VAL A 696 -13.94 0.54 -10.59
C VAL A 696 -14.44 -0.04 -11.92
N ASP A 697 -15.74 -0.39 -12.03
CA ASP A 697 -16.35 -0.93 -13.25
C ASP A 697 -15.93 -0.14 -14.51
N GLY A 698 -15.28 -0.81 -15.47
CA GLY A 698 -14.79 -0.25 -16.73
C GLY A 698 -13.41 0.40 -16.68
N GLU A 699 -12.79 0.57 -15.51
CA GLU A 699 -11.40 1.09 -15.41
C GLU A 699 -10.36 0.07 -15.86
N GLU A 700 -10.61 -1.22 -15.65
CA GLU A 700 -9.72 -2.30 -16.11
C GLU A 700 -9.61 -2.33 -17.64
N GLU A 701 -10.74 -2.28 -18.34
CA GLU A 701 -10.77 -2.20 -19.79
C GLU A 701 -10.08 -0.94 -20.31
N ARG A 702 -10.32 0.22 -19.67
CA ARG A 702 -9.65 1.48 -20.01
C ARG A 702 -8.14 1.39 -19.82
N TYR A 703 -7.70 0.82 -18.70
CA TYR A 703 -6.30 0.65 -18.35
C TYR A 703 -5.51 -0.14 -19.39
N PHE A 704 -6.01 -1.31 -19.79
CA PHE A 704 -5.35 -2.13 -20.82
C PHE A 704 -5.39 -1.45 -22.21
N ASN A 705 -6.51 -0.83 -22.59
CA ASN A 705 -6.61 -0.13 -23.87
C ASN A 705 -5.62 1.04 -23.98
N GLU A 706 -5.52 1.86 -22.93
CA GLU A 706 -4.62 3.02 -22.88
C GLU A 706 -3.15 2.62 -22.89
N ILE A 707 -2.76 1.56 -22.16
CA ILE A 707 -1.42 0.98 -22.27
C ILE A 707 -1.15 0.54 -23.72
N GLY A 708 -2.13 -0.13 -24.35
CA GLY A 708 -2.02 -0.60 -25.73
C GLY A 708 -1.81 0.55 -26.72
N ASP A 709 -2.50 1.67 -26.54
CA ASP A 709 -2.36 2.87 -27.38
C ASP A 709 -0.97 3.51 -27.26
N ILE A 710 -0.45 3.63 -26.03
CA ILE A 710 0.90 4.18 -25.80
C ILE A 710 1.97 3.26 -26.40
N LEU A 711 1.85 1.94 -26.20
CA LEU A 711 2.79 0.97 -26.75
C LEU A 711 2.75 0.88 -28.27
N ARG A 712 1.59 1.12 -28.90
CA ARG A 712 1.48 1.26 -30.37
C ARG A 712 2.20 2.52 -30.85
N TYR A 713 2.02 3.63 -30.15
CA TYR A 713 2.69 4.89 -30.47
C TYR A 713 4.22 4.76 -30.44
N PHE A 714 4.80 4.00 -29.51
CA PHE A 714 6.26 3.76 -29.48
C PHE A 714 6.79 2.86 -30.60
N LYS A 715 5.91 2.19 -31.35
CA LYS A 715 6.30 1.32 -32.48
C LYS A 715 6.21 2.01 -33.85
N GLU A 716 5.55 3.17 -33.92
CA GLU A 716 5.51 4.05 -35.10
C GLU A 716 6.67 5.04 -35.08
#